data_AF-A0A3D1VIF8-F1
#
_entry.id   AF-A0A3D1VIF8-F1
#
_cell.length_a   1.000
_cell.length_b   1.000
_cell.length_c   1.000
_cell.angle_alpha   90.00
_cell.angle_beta   90.00
_cell.angle_gamma   90.00
#
_symmetry.space_group_name_H-M   'P 1'
#
loop_
_entity.id
_entity.type
_entity.pdbx_description
1 polymer ?
#
loop_
_entity_poly.entity_id
_entity_poly.type
_entity_poly.pdbx_seq_one_letter_code
_entity_poly.pdbx_strand_id
1 'polypeptide(L)'
;MNKIKRGLALLLTMILLCTALPISAQAKTTGNKTVNKANIVLFGYFADDTQTAADAYFDQYAGELVGYIDGSFGRSLKNYLNSISYGQLQMKNTIPQYDGTTVHALQVPVKESDALVQNLDTQIIESLIRQMPSIADKAVDLDGDGYVDNVMVILKASQSSKASSSATLVAHKSDYSGSAKINNKPVVGYNVFGTDRLRSEGSSLLAHEYLHTFGYPDLYRNSGNDRPVYSWSVMGGVIPGSPQYPLAYERMYFTHWIHIDTVTQNSTLTLDDQANADGNQAFILKSPLNDHEIFVVEYRKKPPINYTEQDSLDCRIGGTGVIVYRVNLNVDGLTNLRGYTGIYVFRPQSGQPGYTGNEILDVSHAYLPYKDDSTGKTRSTIGSADMNATLADGALTFSDGSNSGIVLKNIAVSADKQQATLEVEIPQKSDYDLWQDLNYAATGNMTYGVTMTEVDGALYTVAAENKKIRSRKYENGAWTDFAPEISENFASEFQLARQGSNLYMAFNDTNGAARLMRYDLTAGGSWQAVRTVDNAGTGVSLRVIGGKLYMACITNRQVGYMYYNDLLLMQVDGTTATDLSTYVTGTFIGQPKLVDFGGPCLLYRSGNSVITALKWSGTAFEKFSDDTVKGNFYDVISSGGKLYLSLGGSTLQTAIYDGSNWTLGPDSGITCGETAWTTLGGALYLVASPNTESGNLLLYRYDNGTFTQEGERIDSPVSTLTACPVNNTVYLSYVRGADQKITFKSKTVIPPKAEVDRSALEAALSLAVACNEAQYSAESLAALQKEVDTYTPYLTGDVTQAQIDAGTTAVLTAIYKLAPYFDLTVTALNGTCAATVGDQTGGCGGYKPLKGADVTLVALPYDGYTFVGWYDKINHRYMSRNTTYHFTATTNAQLQAVCVKTGSSTLTFATESGWISATVTRTTAEWAATDSLADLLPEVPYRYGYTATGWDCDERTVLEKLRSGQNVTLLPTYTADSASLPTPSPAKDGVPVLDLYYKLDEKNNVGSFVMAAGWPDYLDIQSVGVAFYYKDAADFDPTDFTLLLNNKMLASNFNTDSLEETYVVNIKKLSNRYNWAARGYVNYYDQNGKLQTVYSNQINLVAREQV
;
A
#
# COMPACT_ATOMS: atom_id res chain seq x y z
N MET A 1 -34.85 -18.67 44.75
CA MET A 1 -34.32 -18.92 43.39
C MET A 1 -35.38 -19.18 42.32
N ASN A 2 -36.46 -19.95 42.55
CA ASN A 2 -37.44 -20.26 41.49
C ASN A 2 -38.38 -19.12 41.06
N LYS A 3 -38.65 -18.13 41.94
CA LYS A 3 -39.48 -16.96 41.59
C LYS A 3 -38.74 -15.93 40.73
N ILE A 4 -37.43 -15.76 40.96
CA ILE A 4 -36.57 -14.86 40.16
C ILE A 4 -36.31 -15.47 38.77
N LYS A 5 -36.10 -16.80 38.67
CA LYS A 5 -35.96 -17.47 37.35
C LYS A 5 -37.26 -17.46 36.53
N ARG A 6 -38.44 -17.59 37.15
CA ARG A 6 -39.73 -17.41 36.45
C ARG A 6 -39.99 -15.96 36.06
N GLY A 7 -39.61 -15.00 36.90
CA GLY A 7 -39.67 -13.57 36.57
C GLY A 7 -38.73 -13.17 35.43
N LEU A 8 -37.49 -13.68 35.43
CA LEU A 8 -36.52 -13.44 34.35
C LEU A 8 -36.92 -14.14 33.05
N ALA A 9 -37.48 -15.34 33.13
CA ALA A 9 -38.01 -16.05 31.96
C ALA A 9 -39.20 -15.31 31.36
N LEU A 10 -40.16 -14.85 32.17
CA LEU A 10 -41.30 -14.02 31.73
C LEU A 10 -40.85 -12.65 31.20
N LEU A 11 -39.83 -12.03 31.80
CA LEU A 11 -39.26 -10.78 31.30
C LEU A 11 -38.51 -11.01 29.97
N LEU A 12 -37.82 -12.14 29.80
CA LEU A 12 -37.20 -12.51 28.52
C LEU A 12 -38.27 -12.81 27.46
N THR A 13 -39.35 -13.54 27.78
CA THR A 13 -40.45 -13.76 26.82
C THR A 13 -41.14 -12.44 26.48
N MET A 14 -41.32 -11.54 27.46
CA MET A 14 -41.95 -10.23 27.24
C MET A 14 -41.03 -9.25 26.49
N ILE A 15 -39.71 -9.33 26.65
CA ILE A 15 -38.73 -8.59 25.82
C ILE A 15 -38.66 -9.16 24.40
N LEU A 16 -38.71 -10.49 24.23
CA LEU A 16 -38.84 -11.16 22.91
C LEU A 16 -40.19 -10.87 22.23
N LEU A 17 -41.26 -10.64 23.00
CA LEU A 17 -42.58 -10.21 22.49
C LEU A 17 -42.65 -8.70 22.21
N CYS A 18 -41.88 -7.87 22.93
CA CYS A 18 -41.84 -6.42 22.72
C CYS A 18 -40.91 -5.99 21.57
N THR A 19 -39.95 -6.81 21.14
CA THR A 19 -39.19 -6.60 19.88
C THR A 19 -39.90 -7.16 18.64
N ALA A 20 -41.09 -7.74 18.82
CA ALA A 20 -41.96 -8.26 17.75
C ALA A 20 -43.25 -7.41 17.61
N LEU A 21 -43.17 -6.11 17.88
CA LEU A 21 -44.19 -5.20 17.36
C LEU A 21 -44.00 -5.17 15.84
N PRO A 22 -45.00 -5.57 15.04
CA PRO A 22 -44.91 -5.40 13.59
C PRO A 22 -44.63 -3.93 13.36
N ILE A 23 -43.53 -3.63 12.66
CA ILE A 23 -43.32 -2.29 12.12
C ILE A 23 -44.55 -2.06 11.25
N SER A 24 -45.48 -1.24 11.73
CA SER A 24 -46.63 -0.76 10.96
C SER A 24 -46.10 0.37 10.08
N ALA A 25 -45.10 0.02 9.28
CA ALA A 25 -44.61 0.77 8.17
C ALA A 25 -45.73 0.71 7.12
N GLN A 26 -46.16 1.89 6.67
CA GLN A 26 -47.30 2.07 5.79
C GLN A 26 -46.79 2.39 4.38
N ALA A 27 -46.63 1.36 3.56
CA ALA A 27 -46.59 1.48 2.10
C ALA A 27 -48.00 1.80 1.60
N LYS A 28 -48.47 3.03 1.85
CA LYS A 28 -49.77 3.53 1.40
C LYS A 28 -49.65 4.12 -0.01
N THR A 29 -50.79 4.22 -0.71
CA THR A 29 -50.92 5.27 -1.74
C THR A 29 -50.35 6.58 -1.19
N THR A 30 -49.54 7.28 -1.99
CA THR A 30 -48.90 8.54 -1.57
C THR A 30 -49.91 9.64 -1.30
N GLY A 31 -51.19 9.43 -1.65
CA GLY A 31 -52.24 10.44 -1.50
C GLY A 31 -51.99 11.64 -2.39
N ASN A 32 -51.25 11.48 -3.49
CA ASN A 32 -51.01 12.57 -4.43
C ASN A 32 -52.35 13.07 -4.99
N LYS A 33 -52.36 14.34 -5.40
CA LYS A 33 -53.51 14.91 -6.10
C LYS A 33 -53.78 14.09 -7.36
N THR A 34 -55.05 13.76 -7.59
CA THR A 34 -55.48 13.17 -8.86
C THR A 34 -55.03 14.04 -10.02
N VAL A 35 -54.25 13.47 -10.91
CA VAL A 35 -53.80 14.07 -12.17
C VAL A 35 -54.73 13.60 -13.27
N ASN A 36 -55.25 14.54 -14.04
CA ASN A 36 -56.00 14.24 -15.26
C ASN A 36 -55.04 14.36 -16.45
N LYS A 37 -55.05 13.39 -17.37
CA LYS A 37 -54.32 13.49 -18.65
C LYS A 37 -55.26 13.23 -19.81
N ALA A 38 -55.16 14.06 -20.84
CA ALA A 38 -55.79 13.88 -22.14
C ALA A 38 -55.00 12.86 -22.97
N ASN A 39 -55.72 12.08 -23.76
CA ASN A 39 -55.12 11.22 -24.77
C ASN A 39 -55.90 11.40 -26.07
N ILE A 40 -55.26 11.97 -27.10
CA ILE A 40 -55.89 12.21 -28.39
C ILE A 40 -55.59 11.02 -29.31
N VAL A 41 -56.62 10.25 -29.66
CA VAL A 41 -56.48 9.01 -30.41
C VAL A 41 -56.85 9.24 -31.86
N LEU A 42 -55.90 9.07 -32.77
CA LEU A 42 -56.07 9.29 -34.21
C LEU A 42 -55.90 7.98 -34.96
N PHE A 43 -56.83 7.68 -35.86
CA PHE A 43 -56.85 6.48 -36.69
C PHE A 43 -56.45 6.81 -38.12
N GLY A 44 -55.52 6.04 -38.67
CA GLY A 44 -55.02 6.23 -40.04
C GLY A 44 -54.99 4.95 -40.87
N TYR A 45 -54.96 5.10 -42.18
CA TYR A 45 -54.68 4.03 -43.14
C TYR A 45 -53.71 4.52 -44.23
N PHE A 46 -52.91 3.61 -44.78
CA PHE A 46 -51.81 3.97 -45.67
C PHE A 46 -52.25 4.40 -47.08
N ALA A 47 -51.39 5.15 -47.78
CA ALA A 47 -51.66 5.72 -49.10
C ALA A 47 -51.86 4.67 -50.21
N ASP A 48 -51.33 3.45 -50.01
CA ASP A 48 -51.48 2.29 -50.88
C ASP A 48 -52.71 1.43 -50.56
N ASP A 49 -53.55 1.88 -49.63
CA ASP A 49 -54.85 1.28 -49.31
C ASP A 49 -56.01 2.21 -49.73
N THR A 50 -57.23 1.66 -49.76
CA THR A 50 -58.43 2.39 -50.21
C THR A 50 -59.33 2.74 -49.02
N GLN A 51 -60.02 3.89 -49.09
CA GLN A 51 -60.99 4.30 -48.07
C GLN A 51 -62.03 3.19 -47.81
N THR A 52 -62.58 2.58 -48.87
CA THR A 52 -63.57 1.49 -48.74
C THR A 52 -63.04 0.28 -47.96
N ALA A 53 -61.78 -0.10 -48.16
CA ALA A 53 -61.16 -1.20 -47.41
C ALA A 53 -60.83 -0.82 -45.97
N ALA A 54 -60.45 0.45 -45.74
CA ALA A 54 -60.27 0.98 -44.39
C ALA A 54 -61.60 1.02 -43.62
N ASP A 55 -62.66 1.55 -44.21
CA ASP A 55 -64.00 1.61 -43.64
C ASP A 55 -64.50 0.21 -43.28
N ALA A 56 -64.42 -0.75 -44.21
CA ALA A 56 -64.84 -2.14 -43.95
C ALA A 56 -64.04 -2.80 -42.80
N TYR A 57 -62.75 -2.51 -42.70
CA TYR A 57 -61.91 -3.02 -41.61
C TYR A 57 -62.31 -2.41 -40.26
N PHE A 58 -62.50 -1.09 -40.21
CA PHE A 58 -62.87 -0.41 -38.98
C PHE A 58 -64.33 -0.64 -38.59
N ASP A 59 -65.26 -0.85 -39.53
CA ASP A 59 -66.62 -1.34 -39.23
C ASP A 59 -66.59 -2.68 -38.50
N GLN A 60 -65.67 -3.57 -38.90
CA GLN A 60 -65.53 -4.89 -38.29
C GLN A 60 -64.86 -4.83 -36.91
N TYR A 61 -63.88 -3.94 -36.69
CA TYR A 61 -62.98 -3.99 -35.54
C TYR A 61 -63.01 -2.73 -34.64
N ALA A 62 -63.81 -1.71 -34.93
CA ALA A 62 -63.89 -0.48 -34.13
C ALA A 62 -64.22 -0.77 -32.66
N GLY A 63 -65.22 -1.61 -32.39
CA GLY A 63 -65.60 -1.97 -31.02
C GLY A 63 -64.48 -2.67 -30.24
N GLU A 64 -63.66 -3.49 -30.91
CA GLU A 64 -62.50 -4.16 -30.32
C GLU A 64 -61.39 -3.13 -30.02
N LEU A 65 -60.99 -2.34 -31.01
CA LEU A 65 -59.89 -1.37 -30.91
C LEU A 65 -60.20 -0.23 -29.93
N VAL A 66 -61.38 0.38 -30.03
CA VAL A 66 -61.84 1.41 -29.09
C VAL A 66 -62.08 0.80 -27.70
N GLY A 67 -62.57 -0.44 -27.64
CA GLY A 67 -62.73 -1.19 -26.39
C GLY A 67 -61.42 -1.32 -25.60
N TYR A 68 -60.31 -1.64 -26.26
CA TYR A 68 -59.00 -1.70 -25.61
C TYR A 68 -58.54 -0.35 -25.03
N ILE A 69 -58.99 0.77 -25.60
CA ILE A 69 -58.56 2.12 -25.22
C ILE A 69 -59.49 2.73 -24.15
N ASP A 70 -60.80 2.74 -24.41
CA ASP A 70 -61.82 3.46 -23.62
C ASP A 70 -63.01 2.59 -23.19
N GLY A 71 -62.89 1.26 -23.31
CA GLY A 71 -63.93 0.31 -22.87
C GLY A 71 -64.21 0.36 -21.36
N SER A 72 -65.37 -0.17 -20.95
CA SER A 72 -65.81 -0.18 -19.56
C SER A 72 -65.24 -1.32 -18.71
N PHE A 73 -64.57 -2.30 -19.32
CA PHE A 73 -63.94 -3.43 -18.61
C PHE A 73 -62.60 -3.01 -18.00
N GLY A 74 -62.20 -3.66 -16.92
CA GLY A 74 -61.04 -3.30 -16.09
C GLY A 74 -59.69 -3.28 -16.83
N ARG A 75 -59.53 -4.12 -17.87
CA ARG A 75 -58.31 -4.16 -18.70
C ARG A 75 -58.25 -3.10 -19.79
N SER A 76 -59.26 -2.26 -20.02
CA SER A 76 -59.11 -1.16 -20.99
C SER A 76 -57.99 -0.24 -20.51
N LEU A 77 -57.26 0.42 -21.42
CA LEU A 77 -56.10 1.26 -21.07
C LEU A 77 -56.46 2.27 -19.98
N LYS A 78 -57.60 2.96 -20.14
CA LYS A 78 -58.14 3.90 -19.16
C LYS A 78 -58.33 3.29 -17.77
N ASN A 79 -58.99 2.13 -17.69
CA ASN A 79 -59.29 1.48 -16.40
C ASN A 79 -58.05 0.82 -15.79
N TYR A 80 -57.15 0.31 -16.63
CA TYR A 80 -55.86 -0.23 -16.22
C TYR A 80 -55.03 0.84 -15.53
N LEU A 81 -54.82 1.99 -16.18
CA LEU A 81 -54.05 3.13 -15.62
C LEU A 81 -54.68 3.66 -14.33
N ASN A 82 -56.02 3.73 -14.27
CA ASN A 82 -56.72 4.10 -13.04
C ASN A 82 -56.48 3.07 -11.92
N SER A 83 -56.49 1.78 -12.22
CA SER A 83 -56.29 0.71 -11.24
C SER A 83 -54.85 0.70 -10.68
N ILE A 84 -53.84 0.73 -11.55
CA ILE A 84 -52.43 0.70 -11.14
C ILE A 84 -51.96 2.01 -10.48
N SER A 85 -52.71 3.10 -10.61
CA SER A 85 -52.44 4.37 -9.93
C SER A 85 -53.27 4.57 -8.66
N TYR A 86 -54.16 3.62 -8.32
CA TYR A 86 -55.16 3.78 -7.25
C TYR A 86 -56.02 5.05 -7.42
N GLY A 87 -56.41 5.36 -8.65
CA GLY A 87 -57.24 6.52 -8.98
C GLY A 87 -56.49 7.86 -8.99
N GLN A 88 -55.17 7.86 -8.81
CA GLN A 88 -54.34 9.07 -8.88
C GLN A 88 -54.12 9.54 -10.31
N LEU A 89 -54.29 8.67 -11.32
CA LEU A 89 -54.28 9.04 -12.73
C LEU A 89 -55.65 8.78 -13.35
N GLN A 90 -56.26 9.84 -13.88
CA GLN A 90 -57.49 9.76 -14.67
C GLN A 90 -57.21 10.13 -16.12
N MET A 91 -57.42 9.18 -17.02
CA MET A 91 -57.25 9.37 -18.45
C MET A 91 -58.57 9.78 -19.11
N LYS A 92 -58.51 10.82 -19.95
CA LYS A 92 -59.61 11.23 -20.83
C LYS A 92 -59.22 11.02 -22.29
N ASN A 93 -59.77 9.97 -22.89
CA ASN A 93 -59.61 9.71 -24.31
C ASN A 93 -60.51 10.63 -25.15
N THR A 94 -59.96 11.21 -26.22
CA THR A 94 -60.73 11.90 -27.26
C THR A 94 -60.46 11.19 -28.59
N ILE A 95 -61.50 10.57 -29.15
CA ILE A 95 -61.42 9.80 -30.40
C ILE A 95 -62.30 10.51 -31.44
N PRO A 96 -61.79 11.55 -32.14
CA PRO A 96 -62.60 12.39 -33.02
C PRO A 96 -63.19 11.64 -34.22
N GLN A 97 -62.63 10.48 -34.56
CA GLN A 97 -63.03 9.67 -35.72
C GLN A 97 -64.06 8.61 -35.38
N TYR A 98 -64.46 8.47 -34.12
CA TYR A 98 -65.42 7.45 -33.67
C TYR A 98 -66.80 8.06 -33.46
N ASP A 99 -67.81 7.56 -34.17
CA ASP A 99 -69.21 8.03 -34.06
C ASP A 99 -70.04 7.28 -33.01
N GLY A 100 -69.42 6.32 -32.31
CA GLY A 100 -70.09 5.43 -31.36
C GLY A 100 -70.31 4.01 -31.90
N THR A 101 -70.11 3.81 -33.22
CA THR A 101 -70.25 2.51 -33.90
C THR A 101 -69.07 2.20 -34.81
N THR A 102 -68.64 3.16 -35.62
CA THR A 102 -67.59 3.01 -36.63
C THR A 102 -66.48 4.03 -36.42
N VAL A 103 -65.25 3.66 -36.80
CA VAL A 103 -64.11 4.58 -36.87
C VAL A 103 -63.88 5.03 -38.32
N HIS A 104 -64.00 6.32 -38.57
CA HIS A 104 -63.73 6.97 -39.86
C HIS A 104 -62.24 7.34 -39.96
N ALA A 105 -61.39 6.36 -40.27
CA ALA A 105 -59.96 6.55 -40.38
C ALA A 105 -59.56 7.47 -41.55
N LEU A 106 -58.43 8.16 -41.42
CA LEU A 106 -57.92 9.10 -42.44
C LEU A 106 -56.72 8.53 -43.19
N GLN A 107 -56.59 8.90 -44.47
CA GLN A 107 -55.42 8.50 -45.24
C GLN A 107 -54.17 9.24 -44.76
N VAL A 108 -53.08 8.50 -44.55
CA VAL A 108 -51.74 9.05 -44.28
C VAL A 108 -50.94 9.11 -45.59
N PRO A 109 -49.98 10.04 -45.75
CA PRO A 109 -49.33 10.30 -47.04
C PRO A 109 -48.21 9.30 -47.39
N VAL A 110 -48.12 8.18 -46.66
CA VAL A 110 -47.04 7.18 -46.75
C VAL A 110 -47.63 5.80 -47.00
N LYS A 111 -46.81 4.88 -47.54
CA LYS A 111 -47.22 3.49 -47.83
C LYS A 111 -46.90 2.55 -46.67
N GLU A 112 -47.64 1.46 -46.52
CA GLU A 112 -47.39 0.46 -45.47
C GLU A 112 -45.98 -0.13 -45.60
N SER A 113 -45.54 -0.42 -46.82
CA SER A 113 -44.21 -0.99 -47.09
C SER A 113 -43.06 -0.12 -46.60
N ASP A 114 -43.21 1.20 -46.66
CA ASP A 114 -42.19 2.14 -46.22
C ASP A 114 -42.20 2.25 -44.69
N ALA A 115 -43.39 2.29 -44.09
CA ALA A 115 -43.58 2.29 -42.63
C ALA A 115 -43.12 1.00 -41.94
N LEU A 116 -42.99 -0.12 -42.68
CA LEU A 116 -42.40 -1.37 -42.19
C LEU A 116 -40.88 -1.31 -42.01
N VAL A 117 -40.18 -0.43 -42.72
CA VAL A 117 -38.71 -0.37 -42.72
C VAL A 117 -38.13 1.00 -42.38
N GLN A 118 -38.97 2.03 -42.29
CA GLN A 118 -38.59 3.42 -41.97
C GLN A 118 -39.45 3.98 -40.84
N ASN A 119 -38.88 4.92 -40.07
CA ASN A 119 -39.63 5.78 -39.16
C ASN A 119 -40.20 6.97 -39.95
N LEU A 120 -41.54 7.08 -40.00
CA LEU A 120 -42.29 8.09 -40.73
C LEU A 120 -43.30 8.80 -39.82
N ASP A 121 -43.12 8.68 -38.50
CA ASP A 121 -44.11 9.08 -37.49
C ASP A 121 -44.46 10.56 -37.60
N THR A 122 -43.46 11.43 -37.78
CA THR A 122 -43.66 12.87 -37.88
C THR A 122 -44.58 13.24 -39.06
N GLN A 123 -44.35 12.62 -40.23
CA GLN A 123 -45.17 12.86 -41.42
C GLN A 123 -46.61 12.38 -41.24
N ILE A 124 -46.77 11.22 -40.57
CA ILE A 124 -48.07 10.63 -40.26
C ILE A 124 -48.85 11.52 -39.28
N ILE A 125 -48.24 11.86 -38.15
CA ILE A 125 -48.87 12.67 -37.08
C ILE A 125 -49.24 14.06 -37.59
N GLU A 126 -48.34 14.75 -38.32
CA GLU A 126 -48.63 16.06 -38.91
C GLU A 126 -49.82 15.99 -39.88
N SER A 127 -49.87 14.94 -40.69
CA SER A 127 -50.96 14.75 -41.64
C SER A 127 -52.29 14.51 -40.93
N LEU A 128 -52.32 13.62 -39.94
CA LEU A 128 -53.54 13.29 -39.19
C LEU A 128 -54.06 14.51 -38.41
N ILE A 129 -53.19 15.25 -37.73
CA ILE A 129 -53.57 16.47 -37.00
C ILE A 129 -54.12 17.53 -37.97
N ARG A 130 -53.45 17.76 -39.11
CA ARG A 130 -53.88 18.75 -40.11
C ARG A 130 -55.24 18.44 -40.71
N GLN A 131 -55.50 17.15 -40.96
CA GLN A 131 -56.76 16.68 -41.53
C GLN A 131 -57.91 16.62 -40.51
N MET A 132 -57.63 16.88 -39.22
CA MET A 132 -58.61 16.80 -38.13
C MET A 132 -58.89 18.18 -37.50
N PRO A 133 -59.61 19.11 -38.15
CA PRO A 133 -59.92 20.40 -37.53
C PRO A 133 -60.80 20.27 -36.26
N SER A 134 -61.51 19.15 -36.09
CA SER A 134 -62.41 18.90 -34.95
C SER A 134 -61.70 18.72 -33.60
N ILE A 135 -60.36 18.57 -33.57
CA ILE A 135 -59.60 18.52 -32.31
C ILE A 135 -59.07 19.88 -31.86
N ALA A 136 -59.24 20.94 -32.66
CA ALA A 136 -58.65 22.25 -32.41
C ALA A 136 -59.15 22.92 -31.11
N ASP A 137 -60.37 22.60 -30.66
CA ASP A 137 -61.00 23.16 -29.45
C ASP A 137 -60.99 22.20 -28.24
N LYS A 138 -60.38 21.02 -28.38
CA LYS A 138 -60.40 20.00 -27.33
C LYS A 138 -59.41 20.34 -26.22
N ALA A 139 -59.74 19.88 -25.01
CA ALA A 139 -58.81 19.93 -23.88
C ALA A 139 -57.75 18.85 -24.08
N VAL A 140 -56.51 19.28 -24.31
CA VAL A 140 -55.36 18.44 -24.67
C VAL A 140 -54.24 18.48 -23.64
N ASP A 141 -54.35 19.38 -22.66
CA ASP A 141 -53.38 19.69 -21.60
C ASP A 141 -54.20 19.73 -20.31
N LEU A 142 -54.45 18.55 -19.71
CA LEU A 142 -55.25 18.40 -18.50
C LEU A 142 -54.39 18.42 -17.23
N ASP A 143 -53.08 18.21 -17.35
CA ASP A 143 -52.14 18.33 -16.24
C ASP A 143 -51.57 19.75 -16.07
N GLY A 144 -51.71 20.60 -17.09
CA GLY A 144 -51.38 22.02 -17.04
C GLY A 144 -49.91 22.34 -17.33
N ASP A 145 -49.14 21.39 -17.89
CA ASP A 145 -47.71 21.56 -18.14
C ASP A 145 -47.36 22.44 -19.35
N GLY A 146 -48.36 22.80 -20.16
CA GLY A 146 -48.20 23.65 -21.33
C GLY A 146 -48.09 22.91 -22.67
N TYR A 147 -48.15 21.58 -22.67
CA TYR A 147 -48.03 20.73 -23.85
C TYR A 147 -49.27 19.84 -24.05
N VAL A 148 -49.37 19.21 -25.21
CA VAL A 148 -50.36 18.14 -25.40
C VAL A 148 -49.92 16.93 -24.59
N ASP A 149 -50.77 16.47 -23.67
CA ASP A 149 -50.49 15.38 -22.72
C ASP A 149 -50.03 14.09 -23.42
N ASN A 150 -50.75 13.65 -24.46
CA ASN A 150 -50.37 12.54 -25.34
C ASN A 150 -51.15 12.52 -26.67
N VAL A 151 -50.49 12.07 -27.74
CA VAL A 151 -51.13 11.69 -29.02
C VAL A 151 -50.93 10.20 -29.27
N MET A 152 -52.00 9.44 -29.45
CA MET A 152 -51.98 8.03 -29.78
C MET A 152 -52.41 7.81 -31.24
N VAL A 153 -51.58 7.15 -32.03
CA VAL A 153 -51.86 6.87 -33.44
C VAL A 153 -52.10 5.38 -33.64
N ILE A 154 -53.24 5.03 -34.25
CA ILE A 154 -53.60 3.66 -34.60
C ILE A 154 -53.66 3.54 -36.13
N LEU A 155 -52.75 2.76 -36.72
CA LEU A 155 -52.65 2.59 -38.18
C LEU A 155 -53.18 1.23 -38.60
N LYS A 156 -54.12 1.22 -39.56
CA LYS A 156 -54.52 -0.01 -40.24
C LYS A 156 -53.30 -0.61 -40.93
N ALA A 157 -52.79 -1.69 -40.36
CA ALA A 157 -51.61 -2.41 -40.83
C ALA A 157 -51.88 -3.92 -40.82
N SER A 158 -51.32 -4.61 -41.80
CA SER A 158 -51.48 -6.05 -41.98
C SER A 158 -50.23 -6.84 -41.59
N GLN A 159 -49.08 -6.18 -41.47
CA GLN A 159 -47.78 -6.84 -41.24
C GLN A 159 -46.92 -6.19 -40.15
N SER A 160 -47.54 -5.50 -39.18
CA SER A 160 -46.80 -4.82 -38.10
C SER A 160 -45.88 -5.74 -37.29
N SER A 161 -46.22 -7.02 -37.17
CA SER A 161 -45.38 -8.06 -36.54
C SER A 161 -44.06 -8.35 -37.27
N LYS A 162 -43.88 -7.86 -38.51
CA LYS A 162 -42.68 -8.05 -39.34
C LYS A 162 -41.86 -6.77 -39.55
N ALA A 163 -42.21 -5.69 -38.85
CA ALA A 163 -41.51 -4.41 -39.00
C ALA A 163 -40.04 -4.51 -38.59
N SER A 164 -39.16 -3.79 -39.30
CA SER A 164 -37.75 -3.66 -38.94
C SER A 164 -37.62 -2.86 -37.64
N SER A 165 -36.55 -3.12 -36.88
CA SER A 165 -36.30 -2.39 -35.63
C SER A 165 -36.28 -0.88 -35.88
N SER A 166 -36.98 -0.12 -35.03
CA SER A 166 -37.14 1.34 -35.11
C SER A 166 -38.02 1.88 -36.26
N ALA A 167 -38.70 1.01 -37.02
CA ALA A 167 -39.67 1.45 -38.02
C ALA A 167 -41.01 1.86 -37.38
N THR A 168 -41.80 2.67 -38.09
CA THR A 168 -43.11 3.21 -37.65
C THR A 168 -44.04 2.12 -37.09
N LEU A 169 -44.09 0.95 -37.74
CA LEU A 169 -45.02 -0.12 -37.40
C LEU A 169 -44.57 -1.04 -36.25
N VAL A 170 -43.36 -0.83 -35.72
CA VAL A 170 -43.03 -1.35 -34.39
C VAL A 170 -43.81 -0.50 -33.39
N ALA A 171 -44.66 -1.10 -32.56
CA ALA A 171 -45.34 -0.34 -31.52
C ALA A 171 -44.29 0.31 -30.60
N HIS A 172 -44.44 1.61 -30.35
CA HIS A 172 -43.46 2.38 -29.56
C HIS A 172 -44.09 3.65 -28.96
N LYS A 173 -43.48 4.16 -27.89
CA LYS A 173 -43.53 5.56 -27.46
C LYS A 173 -42.33 6.32 -28.03
N SER A 174 -42.52 7.55 -28.48
CA SER A 174 -41.41 8.44 -28.83
C SER A 174 -41.73 9.91 -28.54
N ASP A 175 -40.70 10.75 -28.62
CA ASP A 175 -40.82 12.20 -28.50
C ASP A 175 -40.99 12.82 -29.88
N TYR A 176 -41.95 13.73 -29.99
CA TYR A 176 -42.32 14.36 -31.24
C TYR A 176 -41.31 15.45 -31.62
N SER A 177 -40.69 15.30 -32.79
CA SER A 177 -39.68 16.24 -33.31
C SER A 177 -40.23 17.26 -34.32
N GLY A 178 -41.51 17.14 -34.69
CA GLY A 178 -42.16 18.04 -35.63
C GLY A 178 -42.68 19.33 -34.99
N SER A 179 -43.52 20.06 -35.73
CA SER A 179 -44.01 21.40 -35.31
C SER A 179 -45.52 21.46 -35.05
N ALA A 180 -46.22 20.32 -35.12
CA ALA A 180 -47.66 20.26 -34.91
C ALA A 180 -48.09 20.80 -33.52
N LYS A 181 -49.24 21.47 -33.53
CA LYS A 181 -49.91 21.97 -32.34
C LYS A 181 -51.38 21.57 -32.37
N ILE A 182 -51.94 21.28 -31.20
CA ILE A 182 -53.38 21.09 -31.02
C ILE A 182 -53.82 22.10 -29.97
N ASN A 183 -54.86 22.89 -30.26
CA ASN A 183 -55.33 23.97 -29.38
C ASN A 183 -54.19 24.92 -28.91
N ASN A 184 -53.31 25.31 -29.83
CA ASN A 184 -52.09 26.11 -29.60
C ASN A 184 -51.04 25.51 -28.66
N LYS A 185 -51.21 24.26 -28.20
CA LYS A 185 -50.24 23.53 -27.39
C LYS A 185 -49.33 22.66 -28.28
N PRO A 186 -48.01 22.67 -28.08
CA PRO A 186 -47.11 21.81 -28.84
C PRO A 186 -47.33 20.33 -28.51
N VAL A 187 -47.24 19.47 -29.51
CA VAL A 187 -47.14 18.02 -29.31
C VAL A 187 -45.71 17.69 -28.92
N VAL A 188 -45.51 16.88 -27.87
CA VAL A 188 -44.18 16.52 -27.38
C VAL A 188 -43.98 15.01 -27.22
N GLY A 189 -45.03 14.26 -26.90
CA GLY A 189 -44.99 12.79 -26.78
C GLY A 189 -46.11 12.13 -27.58
N TYR A 190 -45.83 10.93 -28.10
CA TYR A 190 -46.81 10.14 -28.82
C TYR A 190 -46.57 8.63 -28.69
N ASN A 191 -47.62 7.85 -29.00
CA ASN A 191 -47.55 6.41 -29.21
C ASN A 191 -48.04 6.04 -30.61
N VAL A 192 -47.43 5.04 -31.24
CA VAL A 192 -47.87 4.49 -32.54
C VAL A 192 -48.14 3.00 -32.42
N PHE A 193 -49.24 2.54 -33.02
CA PHE A 193 -49.61 1.12 -33.06
C PHE A 193 -50.10 0.71 -34.45
N GLY A 194 -49.59 -0.42 -34.95
CA GLY A 194 -50.19 -1.13 -36.09
C GLY A 194 -51.30 -2.07 -35.63
N THR A 195 -52.43 -2.10 -36.34
CA THR A 195 -53.61 -2.87 -35.93
C THR A 195 -53.40 -4.39 -35.91
N ASP A 196 -52.51 -4.95 -36.74
CA ASP A 196 -52.19 -6.38 -36.75
C ASP A 196 -51.67 -6.87 -35.38
N ARG A 197 -50.61 -6.25 -34.85
CA ARG A 197 -50.05 -6.60 -33.54
C ARG A 197 -50.96 -6.17 -32.40
N LEU A 198 -51.58 -4.97 -32.49
CA LEU A 198 -52.48 -4.48 -31.46
C LEU A 198 -53.69 -5.40 -31.24
N ARG A 199 -54.27 -5.98 -32.29
CA ARG A 199 -55.37 -6.94 -32.15
C ARG A 199 -54.93 -8.29 -31.58
N SER A 200 -53.65 -8.65 -31.75
CA SER A 200 -53.10 -9.88 -31.15
C SER A 200 -52.79 -9.72 -29.66
N GLU A 201 -52.21 -8.59 -29.26
CA GLU A 201 -51.73 -8.36 -27.89
C GLU A 201 -52.72 -7.57 -27.02
N GLY A 202 -53.65 -6.83 -27.64
CA GLY A 202 -54.75 -6.11 -26.99
C GLY A 202 -54.28 -5.00 -26.05
N SER A 203 -55.04 -4.79 -24.98
CA SER A 203 -54.74 -3.76 -23.97
C SER A 203 -53.37 -3.87 -23.32
N SER A 204 -52.75 -5.06 -23.30
CA SER A 204 -51.41 -5.23 -22.72
C SER A 204 -50.34 -4.45 -23.50
N LEU A 205 -50.45 -4.43 -24.84
CA LEU A 205 -49.53 -3.66 -25.67
C LEU A 205 -49.75 -2.16 -25.47
N LEU A 206 -51.02 -1.71 -25.39
CA LEU A 206 -51.33 -0.32 -25.09
C LEU A 206 -50.77 0.11 -23.73
N ALA A 207 -50.96 -0.71 -22.69
CA ALA A 207 -50.46 -0.46 -21.35
C ALA A 207 -48.94 -0.34 -21.32
N HIS A 208 -48.23 -1.28 -21.96
CA HIS A 208 -46.78 -1.28 -22.06
C HIS A 208 -46.25 0.01 -22.68
N GLU A 209 -46.71 0.33 -23.89
CA GLU A 209 -46.22 1.50 -24.62
C GLU A 209 -46.62 2.82 -23.95
N TYR A 210 -47.80 2.88 -23.35
CA TYR A 210 -48.24 4.09 -22.65
C TYR A 210 -47.42 4.34 -21.38
N LEU A 211 -46.98 3.30 -20.66
CA LEU A 211 -46.16 3.49 -19.45
C LEU A 211 -44.79 4.12 -19.75
N HIS A 212 -44.24 3.94 -20.95
CA HIS A 212 -43.05 4.67 -21.39
C HIS A 212 -43.24 6.20 -21.42
N THR A 213 -44.49 6.71 -21.47
CA THR A 213 -44.78 8.15 -21.33
C THR A 213 -44.44 8.68 -19.94
N PHE A 214 -44.40 7.81 -18.94
CA PHE A 214 -43.98 8.12 -17.56
C PHE A 214 -42.53 7.72 -17.29
N GLY A 215 -41.77 7.31 -18.31
CA GLY A 215 -40.36 6.94 -18.17
C GLY A 215 -40.11 5.50 -17.71
N TYR A 216 -41.13 4.64 -17.65
CA TYR A 216 -40.94 3.22 -17.34
C TYR A 216 -40.02 2.57 -18.39
N PRO A 217 -39.06 1.73 -18.00
CA PRO A 217 -38.13 1.10 -18.92
C PRO A 217 -38.64 -0.25 -19.43
N ASP A 218 -38.07 -0.72 -20.53
CA ASP A 218 -38.18 -2.13 -20.89
C ASP A 218 -37.38 -3.00 -19.91
N LEU A 219 -38.03 -4.03 -19.36
CA LEU A 219 -37.44 -5.01 -18.43
C LEU A 219 -37.16 -6.38 -19.07
N TYR A 220 -37.33 -6.52 -20.38
CA TYR A 220 -36.88 -7.66 -21.18
C TYR A 220 -35.56 -7.36 -21.92
N ARG A 221 -34.92 -8.40 -22.48
CA ARG A 221 -33.68 -8.27 -23.28
C ARG A 221 -34.01 -8.01 -24.75
N ASN A 222 -33.19 -7.18 -25.42
CA ASN A 222 -33.33 -6.96 -26.87
C ASN A 222 -32.97 -8.21 -27.72
N SER A 223 -32.23 -9.16 -27.15
CA SER A 223 -31.86 -10.42 -27.80
C SER A 223 -31.60 -11.52 -26.78
N GLY A 224 -31.73 -12.78 -27.21
CA GLY A 224 -31.49 -13.96 -26.37
C GLY A 224 -32.73 -14.47 -25.65
N ASN A 225 -32.56 -15.56 -24.89
CA ASN A 225 -33.65 -16.23 -24.18
C ASN A 225 -33.78 -15.81 -22.71
N ASP A 226 -32.87 -14.99 -22.18
CA ASP A 226 -32.89 -14.49 -20.80
C ASP A 226 -34.14 -13.64 -20.54
N ARG A 227 -34.83 -13.88 -19.42
CA ARG A 227 -36.08 -13.19 -19.06
C ARG A 227 -36.01 -12.64 -17.63
N PRO A 228 -35.33 -11.51 -17.39
CA PRO A 228 -35.08 -11.01 -16.03
C PRO A 228 -36.34 -10.81 -15.17
N VAL A 229 -37.46 -10.38 -15.76
CA VAL A 229 -38.72 -10.09 -15.04
C VAL A 229 -39.93 -10.85 -15.64
N TYR A 230 -40.02 -10.92 -16.97
CA TYR A 230 -41.08 -11.63 -17.70
C TYR A 230 -42.50 -11.25 -17.23
N SER A 231 -43.32 -12.25 -16.89
CA SER A 231 -44.74 -12.16 -16.61
C SER A 231 -45.08 -11.38 -15.35
N TRP A 232 -44.10 -11.03 -14.51
CA TRP A 232 -44.32 -10.30 -13.25
C TRP A 232 -44.50 -8.78 -13.42
N SER A 233 -44.19 -8.24 -14.61
CA SER A 233 -44.44 -6.83 -14.95
C SER A 233 -44.87 -6.74 -16.40
N VAL A 234 -45.79 -5.80 -16.70
CA VAL A 234 -46.13 -5.48 -18.09
C VAL A 234 -44.90 -4.98 -18.87
N MET A 235 -43.92 -4.39 -18.19
CA MET A 235 -42.64 -3.97 -18.77
C MET A 235 -41.65 -5.13 -18.98
N GLY A 236 -41.87 -6.26 -18.29
CA GLY A 236 -41.05 -7.48 -18.42
C GLY A 236 -41.48 -8.41 -19.55
N GLY A 237 -42.71 -8.24 -20.05
CA GLY A 237 -43.23 -8.95 -21.21
C GLY A 237 -44.71 -8.71 -21.45
N VAL A 238 -45.06 -8.35 -22.68
CA VAL A 238 -46.45 -8.17 -23.11
C VAL A 238 -47.15 -9.53 -23.20
N ILE A 239 -48.06 -9.80 -22.26
CA ILE A 239 -48.90 -11.01 -22.31
C ILE A 239 -50.23 -10.68 -22.99
N PRO A 240 -50.60 -11.33 -24.11
CA PRO A 240 -51.80 -11.01 -24.87
C PRO A 240 -53.09 -10.91 -24.04
N GLY A 241 -53.74 -9.75 -24.08
CA GLY A 241 -55.06 -9.48 -23.50
C GLY A 241 -55.16 -9.60 -21.97
N SER A 242 -54.04 -9.62 -21.25
CA SER A 242 -53.98 -9.83 -19.81
C SER A 242 -52.86 -9.00 -19.19
N PRO A 243 -53.03 -7.65 -19.10
CA PRO A 243 -52.00 -6.79 -18.56
C PRO A 243 -51.73 -7.08 -17.09
N GLN A 244 -50.46 -7.04 -16.74
CA GLN A 244 -49.97 -7.23 -15.38
C GLN A 244 -49.80 -5.86 -14.73
N TYR A 245 -49.84 -5.76 -13.40
CA TYR A 245 -49.34 -4.54 -12.77
C TYR A 245 -47.83 -4.41 -13.07
N PRO A 246 -47.31 -3.18 -13.25
CA PRO A 246 -45.88 -2.94 -13.10
C PRO A 246 -45.42 -3.37 -11.70
N LEU A 247 -44.13 -3.57 -11.50
CA LEU A 247 -43.61 -3.86 -10.16
C LEU A 247 -43.92 -2.67 -9.24
N ALA A 248 -44.16 -2.95 -7.96
CA ALA A 248 -44.40 -1.94 -6.95
C ALA A 248 -43.27 -0.89 -6.94
N TYR A 249 -42.02 -1.34 -7.04
CA TYR A 249 -40.88 -0.43 -7.08
C TYR A 249 -40.91 0.52 -8.30
N GLU A 250 -41.32 0.06 -9.49
CA GLU A 250 -41.47 0.92 -10.67
C GLU A 250 -42.54 2.00 -10.43
N ARG A 251 -43.68 1.62 -9.83
CA ARG A 251 -44.77 2.55 -9.44
C ARG A 251 -44.32 3.60 -8.42
N MET A 252 -43.46 3.22 -7.48
CA MET A 252 -42.84 4.14 -6.53
C MET A 252 -41.82 5.07 -7.22
N TYR A 253 -40.94 4.51 -8.05
CA TYR A 253 -39.79 5.21 -8.61
C TYR A 253 -40.15 6.20 -9.73
N PHE A 254 -40.97 5.79 -10.71
CA PHE A 254 -41.26 6.62 -11.90
C PHE A 254 -42.47 7.54 -11.72
N THR A 255 -43.53 7.04 -11.08
CA THR A 255 -44.80 7.77 -10.96
C THR A 255 -45.11 8.27 -9.56
N HIS A 256 -44.39 7.78 -8.55
CA HIS A 256 -44.66 8.07 -7.14
C HIS A 256 -46.11 7.78 -6.71
N TRP A 257 -46.77 6.80 -7.34
CA TRP A 257 -48.16 6.44 -7.00
C TRP A 257 -48.27 5.68 -5.67
N ILE A 258 -47.19 5.02 -5.26
CA ILE A 258 -47.12 4.31 -3.99
C ILE A 258 -45.85 4.70 -3.25
N HIS A 259 -45.88 4.56 -1.94
CA HIS A 259 -44.70 4.60 -1.08
C HIS A 259 -44.30 3.18 -0.70
N ILE A 260 -43.00 2.89 -0.57
CA ILE A 260 -42.51 1.59 -0.08
C ILE A 260 -41.52 1.84 1.05
N ASP A 261 -41.79 1.26 2.22
CA ASP A 261 -40.91 1.36 3.37
C ASP A 261 -39.64 0.52 3.20
N THR A 262 -38.53 1.03 3.75
CA THR A 262 -37.24 0.35 3.76
C THR A 262 -36.97 -0.34 5.09
N VAL A 263 -36.58 -1.62 5.02
CA VAL A 263 -36.25 -2.50 6.13
C VAL A 263 -34.74 -2.76 6.10
N THR A 264 -34.06 -2.47 7.21
CA THR A 264 -32.60 -2.63 7.36
C THR A 264 -32.21 -3.55 8.52
N GLN A 265 -33.21 -4.13 9.20
CA GLN A 265 -33.03 -4.99 10.38
C GLN A 265 -33.96 -6.20 10.28
N ASN A 266 -33.68 -7.22 11.07
CA ASN A 266 -34.55 -8.39 11.18
C ASN A 266 -35.98 -7.95 11.52
N SER A 267 -36.97 -8.49 10.82
CA SER A 267 -38.35 -8.05 10.95
C SER A 267 -39.32 -9.15 10.52
N THR A 268 -40.56 -9.09 11.02
CA THR A 268 -41.68 -9.84 10.46
C THR A 268 -42.55 -8.87 9.67
N LEU A 269 -42.76 -9.16 8.39
CA LEU A 269 -43.49 -8.30 7.46
C LEU A 269 -44.84 -8.92 7.13
N THR A 270 -45.85 -8.07 6.95
CA THR A 270 -47.16 -8.43 6.40
C THR A 270 -47.37 -7.60 5.14
N LEU A 271 -47.56 -8.27 4.01
CA LEU A 271 -47.88 -7.66 2.73
C LEU A 271 -49.35 -7.86 2.38
N ASP A 272 -49.96 -6.85 1.78
CA ASP A 272 -51.35 -6.83 1.33
C ASP A 272 -51.46 -7.03 -0.19
N ASP A 273 -52.62 -7.50 -0.64
CA ASP A 273 -53.01 -7.61 -2.06
C ASP A 273 -52.61 -6.35 -2.84
N GLN A 274 -52.03 -6.53 -4.03
CA GLN A 274 -51.60 -5.43 -4.89
C GLN A 274 -52.74 -4.48 -5.30
N ALA A 275 -54.01 -4.89 -5.17
CA ALA A 275 -55.18 -4.04 -5.40
C ALA A 275 -55.59 -3.19 -4.18
N ASN A 276 -55.09 -3.46 -2.97
CA ASN A 276 -55.43 -2.73 -1.75
C ASN A 276 -54.64 -1.42 -1.67
N ALA A 277 -55.24 -0.28 -2.02
CA ALA A 277 -54.59 1.03 -2.04
C ALA A 277 -54.06 1.50 -0.66
N ASP A 278 -54.64 1.00 0.42
CA ASP A 278 -54.30 1.38 1.81
C ASP A 278 -53.36 0.37 2.50
N GLY A 279 -53.07 -0.76 1.85
CA GLY A 279 -52.25 -1.84 2.40
C GLY A 279 -50.81 -1.82 1.91
N ASN A 280 -49.94 -2.63 2.51
CA ASN A 280 -48.52 -2.69 2.18
C ASN A 280 -48.23 -3.69 1.05
N GLN A 281 -48.16 -3.25 -0.21
CA GLN A 281 -47.97 -4.21 -1.32
C GLN A 281 -46.53 -4.73 -1.44
N ALA A 282 -45.56 -3.97 -0.91
CA ALA A 282 -44.14 -4.29 -0.99
C ALA A 282 -43.34 -3.70 0.17
N PHE A 283 -42.12 -4.20 0.37
CA PHE A 283 -41.08 -3.61 1.23
C PHE A 283 -39.72 -3.66 0.52
N ILE A 284 -38.93 -2.60 0.68
CA ILE A 284 -37.52 -2.58 0.26
C ILE A 284 -36.68 -3.18 1.38
N LEU A 285 -35.82 -4.14 1.06
CA LEU A 285 -34.84 -4.72 1.97
C LEU A 285 -33.45 -4.23 1.55
N LYS A 286 -32.72 -3.60 2.47
CA LYS A 286 -31.37 -3.08 2.21
C LYS A 286 -30.34 -3.83 3.04
N SER A 287 -29.41 -4.50 2.35
CA SER A 287 -28.23 -5.09 2.96
C SER A 287 -27.16 -4.02 3.20
N PRO A 288 -26.41 -4.07 4.31
CA PRO A 288 -25.27 -3.17 4.54
C PRO A 288 -24.07 -3.45 3.62
N LEU A 289 -24.09 -4.55 2.86
CA LEU A 289 -22.97 -5.00 2.03
C LEU A 289 -22.91 -4.33 0.65
N ASN A 290 -23.94 -3.57 0.27
CA ASN A 290 -23.96 -2.80 -0.99
C ASN A 290 -24.88 -1.58 -0.85
N ASP A 291 -24.38 -0.41 -1.23
CA ASP A 291 -25.12 0.85 -1.12
C ASP A 291 -25.96 1.19 -2.37
N HIS A 292 -25.78 0.46 -3.46
CA HIS A 292 -26.34 0.77 -4.78
C HIS A 292 -27.35 -0.26 -5.30
N GLU A 293 -27.47 -1.39 -4.63
CA GLU A 293 -28.42 -2.44 -4.97
C GLU A 293 -29.30 -2.75 -3.77
N ILE A 294 -30.61 -2.85 -4.04
CA ILE A 294 -31.62 -3.16 -3.04
C ILE A 294 -32.43 -4.37 -3.49
N PHE A 295 -33.12 -4.99 -2.54
CA PHE A 295 -34.04 -6.08 -2.80
C PHE A 295 -35.44 -5.61 -2.45
N VAL A 296 -36.44 -6.09 -3.17
CA VAL A 296 -37.84 -5.75 -2.90
C VAL A 296 -38.61 -7.04 -2.80
N VAL A 297 -39.40 -7.15 -1.75
CA VAL A 297 -40.39 -8.22 -1.57
C VAL A 297 -41.76 -7.64 -1.89
N GLU A 298 -42.53 -8.31 -2.74
CA GLU A 298 -43.82 -7.84 -3.22
C GLU A 298 -44.82 -8.99 -3.24
N TYR A 299 -46.02 -8.77 -2.71
CA TYR A 299 -47.09 -9.77 -2.75
C TYR A 299 -47.96 -9.58 -3.98
N ARG A 300 -48.19 -10.69 -4.70
CA ARG A 300 -49.04 -10.72 -5.89
C ARG A 300 -50.09 -11.80 -5.77
N LYS A 301 -51.34 -11.39 -5.90
CA LYS A 301 -52.50 -12.27 -5.98
C LYS A 301 -52.83 -12.57 -7.43
N LYS A 302 -52.85 -13.85 -7.78
CA LYS A 302 -53.31 -14.33 -9.08
C LYS A 302 -54.82 -14.60 -9.00
N PRO A 303 -55.66 -13.82 -9.73
CA PRO A 303 -57.08 -14.13 -9.80
C PRO A 303 -57.32 -15.45 -10.55
N PRO A 304 -58.48 -16.12 -10.36
CA PRO A 304 -58.84 -17.29 -11.15
C PRO A 304 -58.81 -16.98 -12.65
N ILE A 305 -58.24 -17.88 -13.45
CA ILE A 305 -58.26 -17.72 -14.90
C ILE A 305 -59.69 -17.95 -15.38
N ASN A 306 -60.30 -16.91 -15.94
CA ASN A 306 -61.52 -17.01 -16.70
C ASN A 306 -61.33 -16.32 -18.05
N TYR A 307 -61.40 -17.09 -19.14
CA TYR A 307 -61.11 -16.58 -20.48
C TYR A 307 -62.18 -15.63 -21.02
N THR A 308 -63.32 -15.49 -20.33
CA THR A 308 -64.39 -14.53 -20.69
C THR A 308 -64.42 -13.30 -19.80
N GLU A 309 -63.71 -13.27 -18.67
CA GLU A 309 -63.62 -12.03 -17.87
C GLU A 309 -62.53 -11.12 -18.41
N GLN A 310 -62.81 -9.81 -18.38
CA GLN A 310 -61.98 -8.77 -18.95
C GLN A 310 -61.54 -7.73 -17.91
N ASP A 311 -61.75 -8.00 -16.63
CA ASP A 311 -61.54 -7.03 -15.56
C ASP A 311 -60.26 -7.29 -14.77
N SER A 312 -59.87 -8.55 -14.61
CA SER A 312 -58.80 -8.91 -13.69
C SER A 312 -57.42 -8.67 -14.29
N LEU A 313 -56.55 -8.00 -13.53
CA LEU A 313 -55.12 -7.89 -13.85
C LEU A 313 -54.39 -9.12 -13.31
N ASP A 314 -53.15 -9.35 -13.77
CA ASP A 314 -52.30 -10.46 -13.28
C ASP A 314 -52.83 -11.89 -13.48
N CYS A 315 -53.92 -12.11 -14.21
CA CYS A 315 -54.51 -13.45 -14.34
C CYS A 315 -53.58 -14.50 -14.97
N ARG A 316 -52.51 -14.05 -15.65
CA ARG A 316 -51.49 -14.90 -16.30
C ARG A 316 -50.10 -14.87 -15.63
N ILE A 317 -49.95 -14.29 -14.44
CA ILE A 317 -48.73 -14.49 -13.63
C ILE A 317 -48.59 -15.96 -13.20
N GLY A 318 -47.43 -16.36 -12.68
CA GLY A 318 -47.18 -17.75 -12.30
C GLY A 318 -48.13 -18.30 -11.23
N GLY A 319 -48.33 -17.54 -10.16
CA GLY A 319 -49.16 -17.96 -9.01
C GLY A 319 -49.42 -16.84 -8.02
N THR A 320 -50.14 -17.16 -6.94
CA THR A 320 -50.34 -16.25 -5.80
C THR A 320 -49.21 -16.44 -4.79
N GLY A 321 -48.52 -15.37 -4.42
CA GLY A 321 -47.45 -15.41 -3.44
C GLY A 321 -46.56 -14.17 -3.46
N VAL A 322 -45.49 -14.21 -2.68
CA VAL A 322 -44.45 -13.18 -2.60
C VAL A 322 -43.40 -13.42 -3.68
N ILE A 323 -43.11 -12.42 -4.49
CA ILE A 323 -41.93 -12.39 -5.35
C ILE A 323 -40.83 -11.54 -4.69
N VAL A 324 -39.59 -11.83 -5.07
CA VAL A 324 -38.42 -11.10 -4.59
C VAL A 324 -37.63 -10.66 -5.80
N TYR A 325 -37.24 -9.39 -5.87
CA TYR A 325 -36.43 -8.90 -6.98
C TYR A 325 -35.34 -7.95 -6.51
N ARG A 326 -34.22 -7.95 -7.24
CA ARG A 326 -33.14 -6.99 -7.09
C ARG A 326 -33.39 -5.78 -7.96
N VAL A 327 -33.08 -4.60 -7.45
CA VAL A 327 -33.00 -3.35 -8.22
C VAL A 327 -31.57 -2.83 -8.13
N ASN A 328 -30.94 -2.63 -9.28
CA ASN A 328 -29.62 -2.03 -9.40
C ASN A 328 -29.74 -0.55 -9.78
N LEU A 329 -29.52 0.33 -8.80
CA LEU A 329 -29.65 1.77 -8.94
C LEU A 329 -28.51 2.42 -9.74
N ASN A 330 -27.49 1.65 -10.09
CA ASN A 330 -26.43 2.10 -10.99
C ASN A 330 -26.77 1.94 -12.47
N VAL A 331 -27.82 1.18 -12.80
CA VAL A 331 -28.30 1.06 -14.19
C VAL A 331 -29.20 2.24 -14.52
N ASP A 332 -28.79 3.05 -15.49
CA ASP A 332 -29.53 4.24 -15.91
C ASP A 332 -30.95 3.88 -16.36
N GLY A 333 -31.93 4.61 -15.83
CA GLY A 333 -33.36 4.35 -16.07
C GLY A 333 -33.86 2.95 -15.66
N LEU A 334 -33.08 2.14 -14.93
CA LEU A 334 -33.41 0.76 -14.52
C LEU A 334 -33.72 -0.22 -15.66
N THR A 335 -33.30 0.07 -16.89
CA THR A 335 -33.60 -0.78 -18.05
C THR A 335 -32.85 -2.11 -18.03
N ASN A 336 -33.47 -3.16 -18.60
CA ASN A 336 -32.81 -4.43 -18.89
C ASN A 336 -32.51 -4.60 -20.40
N LEU A 337 -32.96 -3.66 -21.23
CA LEU A 337 -32.96 -3.80 -22.69
C LEU A 337 -31.56 -3.94 -23.27
N ARG A 338 -30.59 -3.21 -22.70
CA ARG A 338 -29.19 -3.14 -23.16
C ARG A 338 -28.25 -3.12 -21.95
N GLY A 339 -27.10 -3.79 -22.07
CA GLY A 339 -26.06 -3.79 -21.02
C GLY A 339 -26.48 -4.55 -19.74
N TYR A 340 -26.21 -3.92 -18.59
CA TYR A 340 -26.47 -4.49 -17.27
C TYR A 340 -27.96 -4.70 -16.97
N THR A 341 -28.26 -5.54 -15.98
CA THR A 341 -29.63 -5.81 -15.54
C THR A 341 -30.05 -4.82 -14.47
N GLY A 342 -30.93 -3.88 -14.79
CA GLY A 342 -31.53 -2.95 -13.83
C GLY A 342 -32.45 -3.62 -12.81
N ILE A 343 -33.34 -4.53 -13.24
CA ILE A 343 -34.25 -5.27 -12.34
C ILE A 343 -34.23 -6.77 -12.66
N TYR A 344 -34.08 -7.60 -11.61
CA TYR A 344 -34.04 -9.06 -11.75
C TYR A 344 -34.93 -9.74 -10.70
N VAL A 345 -35.92 -10.53 -11.14
CA VAL A 345 -36.78 -11.34 -10.25
C VAL A 345 -36.05 -12.62 -9.86
N PHE A 346 -35.91 -12.90 -8.57
CA PHE A 346 -35.30 -14.15 -8.11
C PHE A 346 -36.24 -15.33 -8.34
N ARG A 347 -35.67 -16.40 -8.90
CA ARG A 347 -36.38 -17.58 -9.40
C ARG A 347 -35.68 -18.85 -8.92
N PRO A 348 -36.38 -20.01 -8.83
CA PRO A 348 -35.78 -21.25 -8.37
C PRO A 348 -34.55 -21.63 -9.20
N GLN A 349 -33.58 -22.25 -8.53
CA GLN A 349 -32.29 -22.65 -9.11
C GLN A 349 -32.19 -24.17 -9.19
N SER A 350 -31.18 -24.67 -9.91
CA SER A 350 -30.96 -26.12 -10.05
C SER A 350 -31.00 -26.85 -8.72
N GLY A 351 -31.88 -27.85 -8.60
CA GLY A 351 -32.10 -28.63 -7.38
C GLY A 351 -33.17 -28.08 -6.42
N GLN A 352 -33.73 -26.90 -6.67
CA GLN A 352 -34.80 -26.30 -5.86
C GLN A 352 -36.20 -26.62 -6.42
N PRO A 353 -37.25 -26.71 -5.56
CA PRO A 353 -38.62 -26.91 -6.05
C PRO A 353 -39.06 -25.79 -6.99
N GLY A 354 -39.56 -26.16 -8.17
CA GLY A 354 -39.98 -25.23 -9.23
C GLY A 354 -38.92 -24.96 -10.30
N TYR A 355 -37.67 -25.44 -10.16
CA TYR A 355 -36.70 -25.35 -11.24
C TYR A 355 -36.96 -26.42 -12.32
N THR A 356 -36.99 -25.98 -13.57
CA THR A 356 -37.29 -26.80 -14.75
C THR A 356 -36.18 -26.73 -15.81
N GLY A 357 -35.26 -25.76 -15.70
CA GLY A 357 -34.26 -25.45 -16.73
C GLY A 357 -34.84 -24.70 -17.93
N ASN A 358 -36.11 -24.31 -17.88
CA ASN A 358 -36.77 -23.47 -18.88
C ASN A 358 -36.99 -22.08 -18.29
N GLU A 359 -36.30 -21.08 -18.84
CA GLU A 359 -36.28 -19.71 -18.32
C GLU A 359 -37.69 -19.11 -18.09
N ILE A 360 -38.63 -19.36 -19.00
CA ILE A 360 -40.01 -18.84 -18.90
C ILE A 360 -40.78 -19.49 -17.72
N LEU A 361 -40.60 -20.80 -17.54
CA LEU A 361 -41.25 -21.53 -16.44
C LEU A 361 -40.58 -21.17 -15.11
N ASP A 362 -39.26 -21.11 -15.08
CA ASP A 362 -38.49 -20.84 -13.88
C ASP A 362 -38.82 -19.46 -13.32
N VAL A 363 -38.81 -18.40 -14.15
CA VAL A 363 -39.25 -17.07 -13.71
C VAL A 363 -40.74 -17.07 -13.31
N SER A 364 -41.60 -17.82 -13.98
CA SER A 364 -43.01 -17.96 -13.56
C SER A 364 -43.16 -18.66 -12.21
N HIS A 365 -42.25 -19.54 -11.82
CA HIS A 365 -42.23 -20.21 -10.51
C HIS A 365 -41.55 -19.39 -9.40
N ALA A 366 -41.26 -18.10 -9.63
CA ALA A 366 -40.59 -17.22 -8.68
C ALA A 366 -41.35 -17.01 -7.35
N TYR A 367 -42.68 -17.04 -7.36
CA TYR A 367 -43.52 -16.74 -6.20
C TYR A 367 -43.31 -17.70 -5.02
N LEU A 368 -43.53 -17.20 -3.81
CA LEU A 368 -43.37 -17.94 -2.56
C LEU A 368 -44.63 -17.82 -1.69
N PRO A 369 -45.12 -18.90 -1.07
CA PRO A 369 -44.61 -20.27 -1.21
C PRO A 369 -44.97 -20.87 -2.58
N TYR A 370 -44.02 -21.58 -3.20
CA TYR A 370 -44.24 -22.39 -4.40
C TYR A 370 -44.38 -23.86 -4.00
N LYS A 371 -45.47 -24.51 -4.40
CA LYS A 371 -45.63 -25.96 -4.25
C LYS A 371 -45.37 -26.61 -5.60
N ASP A 372 -44.37 -27.48 -5.65
CA ASP A 372 -44.07 -28.28 -6.82
C ASP A 372 -44.95 -29.53 -6.82
N ASP A 373 -45.96 -29.56 -7.69
CA ASP A 373 -46.89 -30.68 -7.78
C ASP A 373 -46.22 -31.98 -8.25
N SER A 374 -45.08 -31.91 -8.95
CA SER A 374 -44.36 -33.09 -9.43
C SER A 374 -43.57 -33.80 -8.32
N THR A 375 -43.07 -33.04 -7.34
CA THR A 375 -42.25 -33.56 -6.23
C THR A 375 -42.96 -33.54 -4.88
N GLY A 376 -44.09 -32.83 -4.77
CA GLY A 376 -44.81 -32.57 -3.52
C GLY A 376 -44.10 -31.63 -2.55
N LYS A 377 -42.92 -31.10 -2.91
CA LYS A 377 -42.12 -30.21 -2.07
C LYS A 377 -42.59 -28.77 -2.19
N THR A 378 -42.45 -28.01 -1.10
CA THR A 378 -42.76 -26.58 -1.07
C THR A 378 -41.49 -25.77 -0.86
N ARG A 379 -41.28 -24.75 -1.71
CA ARG A 379 -40.27 -23.70 -1.52
C ARG A 379 -40.95 -22.52 -0.84
N SER A 380 -40.64 -22.29 0.43
CA SER A 380 -41.21 -21.20 1.25
C SER A 380 -40.14 -20.33 1.91
N THR A 381 -38.90 -20.44 1.43
CA THR A 381 -37.74 -19.67 1.87
C THR A 381 -36.89 -19.30 0.66
N ILE A 382 -36.10 -18.23 0.76
CA ILE A 382 -35.11 -17.82 -0.26
C ILE A 382 -34.03 -16.95 0.41
N GLY A 383 -32.82 -16.94 -0.15
CA GLY A 383 -31.68 -16.23 0.41
C GLY A 383 -30.81 -17.13 1.30
N SER A 384 -29.62 -16.65 1.66
CA SER A 384 -28.64 -17.38 2.46
C SER A 384 -27.81 -16.43 3.32
N ALA A 385 -27.57 -16.80 4.58
CA ALA A 385 -26.63 -16.11 5.46
C ALA A 385 -25.17 -16.56 5.27
N ASP A 386 -24.92 -17.65 4.52
CA ASP A 386 -23.57 -18.08 4.15
C ASP A 386 -23.04 -17.17 3.03
N MET A 387 -22.03 -16.36 3.33
CA MET A 387 -21.49 -15.38 2.38
C MET A 387 -20.81 -16.02 1.17
N ASN A 388 -20.50 -17.32 1.22
CA ASN A 388 -19.96 -18.06 0.08
C ASN A 388 -21.06 -18.58 -0.86
N ALA A 389 -22.32 -18.55 -0.44
CA ALA A 389 -23.44 -19.00 -1.27
C ALA A 389 -23.64 -18.08 -2.47
N THR A 390 -23.84 -18.66 -3.63
CA THR A 390 -24.02 -17.95 -4.91
C THR A 390 -25.50 -17.93 -5.31
N LEU A 391 -25.79 -17.28 -6.45
CA LEU A 391 -27.13 -17.34 -7.03
C LEU A 391 -27.59 -18.79 -7.22
N ALA A 392 -26.71 -19.69 -7.67
CA ALA A 392 -27.03 -21.10 -7.92
C ALA A 392 -27.48 -21.86 -6.66
N ASP A 393 -27.03 -21.42 -5.48
CA ASP A 393 -27.40 -21.98 -4.18
C ASP A 393 -28.74 -21.41 -3.66
N GLY A 394 -29.31 -20.41 -4.34
CA GLY A 394 -30.53 -19.71 -3.94
C GLY A 394 -30.28 -18.44 -3.11
N ALA A 395 -29.04 -17.94 -3.06
CA ALA A 395 -28.74 -16.69 -2.39
C ALA A 395 -29.34 -15.48 -3.14
N LEU A 396 -29.75 -14.47 -2.37
CA LEU A 396 -30.16 -13.17 -2.92
C LEU A 396 -28.88 -12.38 -3.23
N THR A 397 -28.41 -12.46 -4.48
CA THR A 397 -27.12 -11.90 -4.90
C THR A 397 -27.23 -10.53 -5.55
N PHE A 398 -26.19 -9.72 -5.36
CA PHE A 398 -25.97 -8.49 -6.12
C PHE A 398 -25.63 -8.78 -7.58
N SER A 399 -25.58 -7.75 -8.43
CA SER A 399 -25.32 -7.90 -9.86
C SER A 399 -23.94 -8.49 -10.19
N ASP A 400 -22.97 -8.29 -9.30
CA ASP A 400 -21.63 -8.88 -9.36
C ASP A 400 -21.55 -10.35 -8.87
N GLY A 401 -22.66 -10.90 -8.37
CA GLY A 401 -22.76 -12.28 -7.90
C GLY A 401 -22.49 -12.49 -6.40
N SER A 402 -22.04 -11.48 -5.66
CA SER A 402 -21.85 -11.59 -4.21
C SER A 402 -23.18 -11.68 -3.45
N ASN A 403 -23.19 -12.41 -2.34
CA ASN A 403 -24.39 -12.62 -1.53
C ASN A 403 -24.73 -11.37 -0.70
N SER A 404 -26.00 -10.99 -0.64
CA SER A 404 -26.49 -9.90 0.22
C SER A 404 -26.61 -10.28 1.71
N GLY A 405 -26.61 -11.58 2.02
CA GLY A 405 -26.85 -12.12 3.36
C GLY A 405 -28.30 -12.07 3.81
N ILE A 406 -29.21 -11.54 2.99
CA ILE A 406 -30.63 -11.48 3.32
C ILE A 406 -31.23 -12.90 3.21
N VAL A 407 -32.02 -13.27 4.22
CA VAL A 407 -32.78 -14.52 4.26
C VAL A 407 -34.25 -14.22 4.50
N LEU A 408 -35.12 -14.81 3.68
CA LEU A 408 -36.56 -14.76 3.84
C LEU A 408 -37.08 -16.16 4.18
N LYS A 409 -37.85 -16.25 5.26
CA LYS A 409 -38.38 -17.53 5.75
C LYS A 409 -39.78 -17.39 6.31
N ASN A 410 -40.39 -18.53 6.64
CA ASN A 410 -41.76 -18.61 7.17
C ASN A 410 -42.77 -17.86 6.28
N ILE A 411 -42.56 -17.89 4.96
CA ILE A 411 -43.42 -17.21 3.99
C ILE A 411 -44.74 -17.98 3.91
N ALA A 412 -45.83 -17.31 4.28
CA ALA A 412 -47.17 -17.86 4.30
C ALA A 412 -48.17 -16.89 3.67
N VAL A 413 -49.17 -17.43 2.98
CA VAL A 413 -50.28 -16.66 2.39
C VAL A 413 -51.54 -16.93 3.22
N SER A 414 -52.31 -15.90 3.52
CA SER A 414 -53.57 -16.00 4.25
C SER A 414 -54.57 -16.88 3.51
N ALA A 415 -55.50 -17.49 4.25
CA ALA A 415 -56.50 -18.41 3.65
C ALA A 415 -57.41 -17.72 2.61
N ASP A 416 -57.70 -16.43 2.80
CA ASP A 416 -58.46 -15.59 1.87
C ASP A 416 -57.61 -15.00 0.73
N LYS A 417 -56.29 -15.22 0.77
CA LYS A 417 -55.28 -14.69 -0.16
C LYS A 417 -55.21 -13.17 -0.22
N GLN A 418 -55.71 -12.47 0.80
CA GLN A 418 -55.60 -11.01 0.88
C GLN A 418 -54.24 -10.54 1.39
N GLN A 419 -53.49 -11.40 2.09
CA GLN A 419 -52.22 -11.04 2.71
C GLN A 419 -51.20 -12.16 2.62
N ALA A 420 -49.92 -11.79 2.75
CA ALA A 420 -48.82 -12.71 3.00
C ALA A 420 -47.97 -12.23 4.18
N THR A 421 -47.42 -13.16 4.94
CA THR A 421 -46.49 -12.87 6.05
C THR A 421 -45.15 -13.53 5.77
N LEU A 422 -44.05 -12.87 6.15
CA LEU A 422 -42.71 -13.45 6.12
C LEU A 422 -41.83 -12.92 7.25
N GLU A 423 -40.81 -13.69 7.59
CA GLU A 423 -39.69 -13.25 8.41
C GLU A 423 -38.51 -12.88 7.49
N VAL A 424 -37.88 -11.75 7.80
CA VAL A 424 -36.70 -11.24 7.12
C VAL A 424 -35.54 -11.20 8.10
N GLU A 425 -34.41 -11.77 7.70
CA GLU A 425 -33.13 -11.61 8.37
C GLU A 425 -32.22 -10.77 7.48
N ILE A 426 -31.64 -9.71 8.05
CA ILE A 426 -30.70 -8.80 7.37
C ILE A 426 -29.42 -8.73 8.19
N PRO A 427 -28.24 -8.96 7.59
CA PRO A 427 -26.96 -8.81 8.27
C PRO A 427 -26.80 -7.39 8.85
N GLN A 428 -26.16 -7.25 10.00
CA GLN A 428 -25.93 -5.94 10.60
C GLN A 428 -24.59 -5.38 10.14
N LYS A 429 -24.52 -4.06 9.92
CA LYS A 429 -23.29 -3.38 9.49
C LYS A 429 -22.11 -3.64 10.44
N SER A 430 -22.38 -3.81 11.74
CA SER A 430 -21.38 -4.11 12.77
C SER A 430 -20.73 -5.48 12.64
N ASP A 431 -21.34 -6.39 11.88
CA ASP A 431 -20.86 -7.77 11.74
C ASP A 431 -19.72 -7.85 10.71
N TYR A 432 -19.43 -6.75 10.00
CA TYR A 432 -18.55 -6.71 8.85
C TYR A 432 -17.57 -5.53 8.93
N ASP A 433 -16.34 -5.76 8.52
CA ASP A 433 -15.27 -4.74 8.44
C ASP A 433 -15.32 -4.00 7.08
N LEU A 434 -16.40 -3.24 6.90
CA LEU A 434 -16.77 -2.58 5.65
C LEU A 434 -16.01 -1.27 5.42
N TRP A 435 -15.76 -0.98 4.15
CA TRP A 435 -15.21 0.30 3.71
C TRP A 435 -16.24 1.43 3.84
N GLN A 436 -15.77 2.60 4.24
CA GLN A 436 -16.61 3.79 4.35
C GLN A 436 -16.63 4.55 3.03
N ASP A 437 -17.82 4.77 2.46
CA ASP A 437 -18.01 5.68 1.33
C ASP A 437 -17.89 7.14 1.77
N LEU A 438 -17.15 7.95 0.99
CA LEU A 438 -16.98 9.39 1.24
C LEU A 438 -18.07 10.25 0.58
N ASN A 439 -19.09 9.63 -0.01
CA ASN A 439 -20.27 10.23 -0.62
C ASN A 439 -19.93 11.29 -1.68
N TYR A 440 -19.02 10.95 -2.59
CA TYR A 440 -18.65 11.84 -3.68
C TYR A 440 -19.77 11.96 -4.72
N ALA A 441 -20.35 13.15 -4.87
CA ALA A 441 -21.39 13.42 -5.85
C ALA A 441 -20.79 13.75 -7.23
N ALA A 442 -20.57 12.73 -8.06
CA ALA A 442 -20.14 12.90 -9.44
C ALA A 442 -21.25 13.54 -10.29
N THR A 443 -20.88 14.40 -11.25
CA THR A 443 -21.81 15.17 -12.08
C THR A 443 -21.82 14.69 -13.54
N GLY A 444 -22.52 13.60 -13.85
CA GLY A 444 -22.76 13.10 -15.22
C GLY A 444 -22.21 11.70 -15.54
N ASN A 445 -22.47 11.22 -16.76
CA ASN A 445 -22.32 9.81 -17.15
C ASN A 445 -21.00 9.44 -17.85
N MET A 446 -20.10 10.38 -18.15
CA MET A 446 -18.80 10.08 -18.77
C MET A 446 -17.65 10.55 -17.89
N THR A 447 -16.90 9.59 -17.36
CA THR A 447 -15.72 9.81 -16.53
C THR A 447 -14.55 8.94 -17.00
N TYR A 448 -13.40 9.55 -17.28
CA TYR A 448 -12.22 8.86 -17.83
C TYR A 448 -10.98 8.86 -16.92
N GLY A 449 -11.04 9.53 -15.77
CA GLY A 449 -9.92 9.50 -14.83
C GLY A 449 -10.16 10.28 -13.55
N VAL A 450 -9.62 9.75 -12.45
CA VAL A 450 -9.59 10.37 -11.14
C VAL A 450 -8.26 10.03 -10.47
N THR A 451 -7.75 10.95 -9.64
CA THR A 451 -6.64 10.67 -8.74
C THR A 451 -6.79 11.49 -7.46
N MET A 452 -6.05 11.15 -6.42
CA MET A 452 -6.02 11.94 -5.19
C MET A 452 -4.62 12.03 -4.61
N THR A 453 -4.41 13.04 -3.77
CA THR A 453 -3.25 13.15 -2.89
C THR A 453 -3.67 13.80 -1.57
N GLU A 454 -2.88 13.61 -0.52
CA GLU A 454 -3.09 14.24 0.77
C GLU A 454 -2.27 15.55 0.87
N VAL A 455 -2.89 16.56 1.48
CA VAL A 455 -2.30 17.88 1.73
C VAL A 455 -2.79 18.37 3.10
N ASP A 456 -1.91 18.39 4.09
CA ASP A 456 -2.14 18.94 5.44
C ASP A 456 -3.38 18.34 6.14
N GLY A 457 -3.60 17.03 5.98
CA GLY A 457 -4.70 16.27 6.57
C GLY A 457 -5.98 16.23 5.73
N ALA A 458 -6.05 17.01 4.64
CA ALA A 458 -7.18 17.01 3.71
C ALA A 458 -6.82 16.25 2.42
N LEU A 459 -7.82 15.60 1.81
CA LEU A 459 -7.64 14.93 0.52
C LEU A 459 -7.95 15.89 -0.61
N TYR A 460 -7.06 16.02 -1.57
CA TYR A 460 -7.27 16.79 -2.79
C TYR A 460 -7.41 15.84 -3.96
N THR A 461 -8.40 16.09 -4.81
CA THR A 461 -8.67 15.27 -6.00
C THR A 461 -8.90 16.13 -7.23
N VAL A 462 -8.52 15.58 -8.38
CA VAL A 462 -8.92 16.05 -9.70
C VAL A 462 -9.61 14.90 -10.43
N ALA A 463 -10.69 15.22 -11.12
CA ALA A 463 -11.59 14.26 -11.74
C ALA A 463 -12.10 14.79 -13.08
N ALA A 464 -12.10 13.95 -14.13
CA ALA A 464 -12.73 14.27 -15.40
C ALA A 464 -14.20 13.86 -15.39
N GLU A 465 -15.12 14.83 -15.32
CA GLU A 465 -16.57 14.62 -15.26
C GLU A 465 -17.28 15.47 -16.32
N ASN A 466 -18.13 14.84 -17.14
CA ASN A 466 -19.01 15.56 -18.07
C ASN A 466 -18.27 16.60 -18.93
N LYS A 467 -17.16 16.17 -19.55
CA LYS A 467 -16.29 17.00 -20.40
C LYS A 467 -15.67 18.20 -19.67
N LYS A 468 -15.43 18.05 -18.36
CA LYS A 468 -14.75 19.03 -17.53
C LYS A 468 -13.79 18.36 -16.56
N ILE A 469 -12.73 19.04 -16.16
CA ILE A 469 -11.89 18.66 -15.04
C ILE A 469 -12.38 19.44 -13.81
N ARG A 470 -12.80 18.72 -12.77
CA ARG A 470 -13.20 19.27 -11.48
C ARG A 470 -12.11 19.05 -10.45
N SER A 471 -11.98 20.01 -9.53
CA SER A 471 -10.95 20.01 -8.49
C SER A 471 -11.62 20.18 -7.13
N ARG A 472 -11.62 19.12 -6.34
CA ARG A 472 -12.31 19.06 -5.05
C ARG A 472 -11.38 18.66 -3.92
N LYS A 473 -11.72 19.09 -2.71
CA LYS A 473 -11.08 18.63 -1.48
C LYS A 473 -12.09 18.02 -0.53
N TYR A 474 -11.68 16.98 0.19
CA TYR A 474 -12.45 16.36 1.27
C TYR A 474 -11.81 16.73 2.61
N GLU A 475 -12.58 17.42 3.44
CA GLU A 475 -12.15 17.92 4.75
C GLU A 475 -13.39 17.99 5.65
N ASN A 476 -13.27 17.59 6.91
CA ASN A 476 -14.37 17.61 7.89
C ASN A 476 -15.66 16.89 7.43
N GLY A 477 -15.52 15.79 6.68
CA GLY A 477 -16.66 14.96 6.26
C GLY A 477 -17.39 15.46 5.01
N ALA A 478 -16.89 16.49 4.32
CA ALA A 478 -17.56 17.09 3.16
C ALA A 478 -16.61 17.37 2.00
N TRP A 479 -17.14 17.26 0.77
CA TRP A 479 -16.46 17.66 -0.45
C TRP A 479 -16.74 19.13 -0.79
N THR A 480 -15.70 19.87 -1.15
CA THR A 480 -15.79 21.27 -1.61
C THR A 480 -14.91 21.49 -2.84
N ASP A 481 -15.38 22.28 -3.80
CA ASP A 481 -14.54 22.69 -4.93
C ASP A 481 -13.46 23.67 -4.44
N PHE A 482 -12.20 23.47 -4.83
CA PHE A 482 -11.10 24.38 -4.48
C PHE A 482 -10.57 25.19 -5.65
N ALA A 483 -10.92 24.83 -6.89
CA ALA A 483 -10.55 25.57 -8.09
C ALA A 483 -11.71 25.56 -9.12
N PRO A 484 -11.80 26.56 -10.01
CA PRO A 484 -12.76 26.55 -11.12
C PRO A 484 -12.61 25.33 -12.03
N GLU A 485 -13.72 24.88 -12.60
CA GLU A 485 -13.75 23.80 -13.59
C GLU A 485 -13.00 24.16 -14.88
N ILE A 486 -12.26 23.21 -15.45
CA ILE A 486 -11.57 23.36 -16.73
C ILE A 486 -12.38 22.62 -17.79
N SER A 487 -12.71 23.29 -18.91
CA SER A 487 -13.39 22.62 -20.03
C SER A 487 -12.39 21.74 -20.79
N GLU A 488 -12.66 20.43 -20.82
CA GLU A 488 -11.79 19.45 -21.47
C GLU A 488 -12.63 18.24 -21.87
N ASN A 489 -12.73 17.95 -23.17
CA ASN A 489 -13.66 16.93 -23.67
C ASN A 489 -13.28 15.52 -23.19
N PHE A 490 -11.99 15.25 -23.05
CA PHE A 490 -11.43 14.01 -22.59
C PHE A 490 -10.12 14.29 -21.85
N ALA A 491 -9.96 13.69 -20.67
CA ALA A 491 -8.72 13.70 -19.91
C ALA A 491 -8.54 12.36 -19.19
N SER A 492 -7.33 11.82 -19.25
CA SER A 492 -6.98 10.52 -18.65
C SER A 492 -5.59 10.56 -18.00
N GLU A 493 -5.23 9.47 -17.32
CA GLU A 493 -3.90 9.30 -16.70
C GLU A 493 -3.56 10.39 -15.67
N PHE A 494 -4.54 10.85 -14.90
CA PHE A 494 -4.30 11.88 -13.90
C PHE A 494 -3.25 11.45 -12.88
N GLN A 495 -2.33 12.36 -12.59
CA GLN A 495 -1.37 12.27 -11.50
C GLN A 495 -1.42 13.58 -10.72
N LEU A 496 -1.28 13.51 -9.39
CA LEU A 496 -1.35 14.65 -8.51
C LEU A 496 -0.23 14.58 -7.48
N ALA A 497 0.54 15.66 -7.33
CA ALA A 497 1.65 15.70 -6.38
C ALA A 497 1.79 17.10 -5.75
N ARG A 498 2.13 17.13 -4.47
CA ARG A 498 2.44 18.37 -3.74
C ARG A 498 3.95 18.60 -3.69
N GLN A 499 4.40 19.81 -3.99
CA GLN A 499 5.76 20.29 -3.72
C GLN A 499 5.70 21.66 -3.07
N GLY A 500 6.08 21.75 -1.78
CA GLY A 500 5.99 22.98 -1.00
C GLY A 500 4.55 23.49 -0.89
N SER A 501 4.35 24.77 -1.23
CA SER A 501 3.04 25.44 -1.26
C SER A 501 2.25 25.22 -2.55
N ASN A 502 2.69 24.31 -3.42
CA ASN A 502 2.10 24.11 -4.74
C ASN A 502 1.59 22.67 -4.91
N LEU A 503 0.44 22.57 -5.56
CA LEU A 503 -0.14 21.33 -6.06
C LEU A 503 0.06 21.27 -7.57
N TYR A 504 0.48 20.12 -8.09
CA TYR A 504 0.71 19.91 -9.51
C TYR A 504 -0.13 18.75 -10.01
N MET A 505 -0.78 18.93 -11.14
CA MET A 505 -1.48 17.85 -11.84
C MET A 505 -0.86 17.61 -13.21
N ALA A 506 -0.71 16.35 -13.57
CA ALA A 506 -0.36 15.92 -14.90
C ALA A 506 -1.45 14.99 -15.47
N PHE A 507 -1.74 15.10 -16.76
CA PHE A 507 -2.74 14.27 -17.44
C PHE A 507 -2.52 14.27 -18.96
N ASN A 508 -3.14 13.33 -19.67
CA ASN A 508 -3.26 13.37 -21.13
C ASN A 508 -4.58 14.06 -21.52
N ASP A 509 -4.53 15.03 -22.44
CA ASP A 509 -5.71 15.76 -22.92
C ASP A 509 -6.44 15.05 -24.10
N THR A 510 -7.48 15.69 -24.64
CA THR A 510 -8.28 15.15 -25.76
C THR A 510 -7.45 14.82 -27.01
N ASN A 511 -6.33 15.52 -27.23
CA ASN A 511 -5.44 15.30 -28.37
C ASN A 511 -4.31 14.33 -28.05
N GLY A 512 -4.31 13.73 -26.85
CA GLY A 512 -3.25 12.86 -26.34
C GLY A 512 -2.02 13.62 -25.81
N ALA A 513 -2.02 14.96 -25.80
CA ALA A 513 -0.87 15.72 -25.32
C ALA A 513 -0.73 15.60 -23.80
N ALA A 514 0.52 15.50 -23.32
CA ALA A 514 0.79 15.48 -21.89
C ALA A 514 0.80 16.92 -21.34
N ARG A 515 -0.11 17.21 -20.41
CA ARG A 515 -0.26 18.51 -19.76
C ARG A 515 0.32 18.46 -18.36
N LEU A 516 0.99 19.53 -17.96
CA LEU A 516 1.40 19.80 -16.58
C LEU A 516 0.85 21.15 -16.16
N MET A 517 0.10 21.17 -15.06
CA MET A 517 -0.49 22.37 -14.48
C MET A 517 -0.13 22.50 -13.00
N ARG A 518 -0.08 23.75 -12.52
CA ARG A 518 0.23 24.13 -11.15
C ARG A 518 -0.93 24.89 -10.52
N TYR A 519 -1.20 24.63 -9.25
CA TYR A 519 -2.10 25.38 -8.39
C TYR A 519 -1.37 25.83 -7.13
N ASP A 520 -1.51 27.11 -6.78
CA ASP A 520 -0.90 27.68 -5.57
C ASP A 520 -1.86 27.49 -4.39
N LEU A 521 -1.48 26.67 -3.41
CA LEU A 521 -2.34 26.36 -2.25
C LEU A 521 -2.51 27.56 -1.31
N THR A 522 -1.63 28.57 -1.39
CA THR A 522 -1.64 29.74 -0.49
C THR A 522 -2.40 30.91 -1.09
N ALA A 523 -2.21 31.18 -2.38
CA ALA A 523 -2.91 32.25 -3.08
C ALA A 523 -4.29 31.81 -3.58
N GLY A 524 -4.46 30.51 -3.85
CA GLY A 524 -5.65 29.95 -4.48
C GLY A 524 -5.83 30.39 -5.95
N GLY A 525 -7.06 30.29 -6.45
CA GLY A 525 -7.44 30.80 -7.77
C GLY A 525 -7.67 29.70 -8.80
N SER A 526 -6.90 29.72 -9.90
CA SER A 526 -7.08 28.79 -11.03
C SER A 526 -5.79 28.04 -11.34
N TRP A 527 -5.92 26.85 -11.92
CA TRP A 527 -4.79 26.09 -12.45
C TRP A 527 -4.04 26.88 -13.53
N GLN A 528 -2.72 26.90 -13.42
CA GLN A 528 -1.80 27.58 -14.34
C GLN A 528 -1.04 26.53 -15.15
N ALA A 529 -1.00 26.70 -16.48
CA ALA A 529 -0.22 25.82 -17.34
C ALA A 529 1.29 26.01 -17.07
N VAL A 530 2.02 24.90 -16.89
CA VAL A 530 3.47 24.89 -16.71
C VAL A 530 4.16 24.35 -17.97
N ARG A 531 3.66 23.22 -18.50
CA ARG A 531 4.21 22.58 -19.70
C ARG A 531 3.13 21.86 -20.49
N THR A 532 3.31 21.82 -21.79
CA THR A 532 2.59 20.93 -22.71
C THR A 532 3.63 20.23 -23.57
N VAL A 533 3.47 18.91 -23.72
CA VAL A 533 4.25 18.10 -24.65
C VAL A 533 3.31 17.61 -25.73
N ASP A 534 3.36 18.26 -26.88
CA ASP A 534 2.61 17.88 -28.07
C ASP A 534 3.14 16.56 -28.63
N ASN A 535 2.28 15.78 -29.29
CA ASN A 535 2.62 14.45 -29.83
C ASN A 535 3.09 13.45 -28.75
N ALA A 536 2.49 13.51 -27.56
CA ALA A 536 2.69 12.52 -26.52
C ALA A 536 1.93 11.21 -26.82
N GLY A 537 2.47 10.09 -26.34
CA GLY A 537 1.73 8.84 -26.20
C GLY A 537 0.91 8.84 -24.90
N THR A 538 0.06 7.84 -24.73
CA THR A 538 -0.74 7.69 -23.51
C THR A 538 0.15 7.29 -22.33
N GLY A 539 0.12 8.07 -21.24
CA GLY A 539 0.81 7.77 -20.01
C GLY A 539 1.69 8.92 -19.52
N VAL A 540 1.43 9.34 -18.29
CA VAL A 540 2.23 10.31 -17.55
C VAL A 540 2.50 9.80 -16.14
N SER A 541 3.60 10.22 -15.55
CA SER A 541 3.91 9.97 -14.14
C SER A 541 4.47 11.23 -13.50
N LEU A 542 4.08 11.52 -12.27
CA LEU A 542 4.46 12.72 -11.54
C LEU A 542 4.84 12.33 -10.11
N ARG A 543 6.04 12.72 -9.65
CA ARG A 543 6.47 12.38 -8.28
C ARG A 543 7.49 13.38 -7.73
N VAL A 544 7.41 13.62 -6.42
CA VAL A 544 8.47 14.33 -5.69
C VAL A 544 9.50 13.32 -5.20
N ILE A 545 10.77 13.52 -5.58
CA ILE A 545 11.91 12.65 -5.29
C ILE A 545 13.05 13.52 -4.79
N GLY A 546 13.57 13.24 -3.59
CA GLY A 546 14.61 14.07 -2.96
C GLY A 546 14.23 15.56 -2.85
N GLY A 547 12.95 15.88 -2.60
CA GLY A 547 12.43 17.26 -2.50
C GLY A 547 12.21 17.99 -3.84
N LYS A 548 12.55 17.37 -4.97
CA LYS A 548 12.36 17.93 -6.32
C LYS A 548 11.20 17.23 -7.02
N LEU A 549 10.39 17.98 -7.76
CA LEU A 549 9.30 17.44 -8.55
C LEU A 549 9.83 16.98 -9.92
N TYR A 550 9.47 15.75 -10.30
CA TYR A 550 9.78 15.19 -11.61
C TYR A 550 8.51 14.75 -12.31
N MET A 551 8.49 14.92 -13.63
CA MET A 551 7.45 14.40 -14.50
C MET A 551 8.10 13.54 -15.58
N ALA A 552 7.47 12.41 -15.87
CA ALA A 552 7.80 11.61 -17.04
C ALA A 552 6.58 11.42 -17.93
N CYS A 553 6.79 11.43 -19.24
CA CYS A 553 5.73 11.19 -20.21
C CYS A 553 6.28 10.46 -21.45
N ILE A 554 5.39 9.75 -22.13
CA ILE A 554 5.73 9.09 -23.38
C ILE A 554 5.63 10.09 -24.53
N THR A 555 6.61 10.11 -25.42
CA THR A 555 6.61 10.93 -26.64
C THR A 555 6.64 10.05 -27.88
N ASN A 556 5.88 10.39 -28.92
CA ASN A 556 5.89 9.63 -30.17
C ASN A 556 6.99 10.13 -31.10
N ARG A 557 7.76 9.19 -31.66
CA ARG A 557 8.80 9.46 -32.67
C ARG A 557 8.53 8.66 -33.93
N GLN A 558 8.38 9.36 -35.04
CA GLN A 558 8.21 8.73 -36.35
C GLN A 558 9.57 8.46 -36.99
N VAL A 559 9.80 7.22 -37.46
CA VAL A 559 10.97 6.83 -38.24
C VAL A 559 10.48 6.14 -39.52
N GLY A 560 10.46 6.87 -40.62
CA GLY A 560 9.84 6.39 -41.87
C GLY A 560 8.33 6.17 -41.70
N TYR A 561 7.86 4.95 -41.97
CA TYR A 561 6.45 4.56 -41.81
C TYR A 561 6.11 3.97 -40.43
N MET A 562 7.10 3.82 -39.54
CA MET A 562 6.90 3.24 -38.21
C MET A 562 6.86 4.34 -37.14
N TYR A 563 5.99 4.17 -36.16
CA TYR A 563 5.93 5.00 -34.96
C TYR A 563 6.55 4.23 -33.79
N TYR A 564 7.46 4.89 -33.08
CA TYR A 564 8.08 4.41 -31.85
C TYR A 564 7.74 5.35 -30.71
N ASN A 565 7.86 4.85 -29.49
CA ASN A 565 7.69 5.65 -28.28
C ASN A 565 9.05 5.91 -27.64
N ASP A 566 9.27 7.13 -27.15
CA ASP A 566 10.41 7.49 -26.31
C ASP A 566 9.89 7.93 -24.93
N LEU A 567 10.75 7.90 -23.91
CA LEU A 567 10.39 8.29 -22.55
C LEU A 567 11.15 9.56 -22.14
N LEU A 568 10.43 10.66 -21.99
CA LEU A 568 10.98 11.96 -21.59
C LEU A 568 10.88 12.14 -20.08
N LEU A 569 11.99 12.53 -19.43
CA LEU A 569 12.06 12.93 -18.04
C LEU A 569 12.32 14.43 -17.92
N MET A 570 11.54 15.09 -17.08
CA MET A 570 11.65 16.51 -16.78
C MET A 570 11.76 16.74 -15.28
N GLN A 571 12.49 17.79 -14.90
CA GLN A 571 12.44 18.36 -13.56
C GLN A 571 11.60 19.63 -13.56
N VAL A 572 10.76 19.80 -12.55
CA VAL A 572 9.87 20.95 -12.40
C VAL A 572 10.33 21.80 -11.22
N ASP A 573 10.43 23.10 -11.45
CA ASP A 573 10.74 24.11 -10.45
C ASP A 573 9.75 25.29 -10.58
N GLY A 574 8.76 25.30 -9.70
CA GLY A 574 7.70 26.31 -9.69
C GLY A 574 6.92 26.35 -11.02
N THR A 575 7.16 27.39 -11.81
CA THR A 575 6.51 27.61 -13.11
C THR A 575 7.29 27.08 -14.31
N THR A 576 8.45 26.45 -14.09
CA THR A 576 9.35 26.01 -15.15
C THR A 576 9.51 24.49 -15.14
N ALA A 577 9.36 23.85 -16.30
CA ALA A 577 9.69 22.43 -16.48
C ALA A 577 10.86 22.29 -17.46
N THR A 578 11.97 21.71 -17.00
CA THR A 578 13.21 21.54 -17.76
C THR A 578 13.38 20.08 -18.15
N ASP A 579 13.59 19.83 -19.45
CA ASP A 579 13.84 18.50 -19.99
C ASP A 579 15.24 18.06 -19.58
N LEU A 580 15.34 16.93 -18.87
CA LEU A 580 16.62 16.38 -18.42
C LEU A 580 17.21 15.42 -19.45
N SER A 581 16.40 14.48 -19.93
CA SER A 581 16.81 13.47 -20.90
C SER A 581 15.61 12.75 -21.51
N THR A 582 15.83 12.20 -22.70
CA THR A 582 14.90 11.32 -23.40
C THR A 582 15.55 9.96 -23.58
N TYR A 583 14.93 8.93 -23.01
CA TYR A 583 15.31 7.55 -23.28
C TYR A 583 14.64 7.09 -24.57
N VAL A 584 15.44 6.93 -25.62
CA VAL A 584 14.96 6.47 -26.93
C VAL A 584 14.70 4.97 -26.87
N THR A 585 13.48 4.56 -27.21
CA THR A 585 13.15 3.13 -27.28
C THR A 585 13.07 2.63 -28.72
N GLY A 586 13.08 1.31 -28.89
CA GLY A 586 12.88 0.63 -30.17
C GLY A 586 11.53 -0.08 -30.28
N THR A 587 10.55 0.24 -29.42
CA THR A 587 9.28 -0.50 -29.32
C THR A 587 8.12 0.40 -28.89
N PHE A 588 6.91 -0.13 -28.88
CA PHE A 588 5.76 0.51 -28.24
C PHE A 588 5.85 0.32 -26.73
N ILE A 589 5.64 1.41 -25.98
CA ILE A 589 5.68 1.40 -24.51
C ILE A 589 4.43 2.04 -23.92
N GLY A 590 4.14 1.74 -22.66
CA GLY A 590 3.01 2.28 -21.90
C GLY A 590 3.26 2.25 -20.39
N GLN A 591 2.33 2.85 -19.64
CA GLN A 591 2.31 2.89 -18.17
C GLN A 591 3.64 3.36 -17.54
N PRO A 592 4.15 4.57 -17.89
CA PRO A 592 5.36 5.07 -17.26
C PRO A 592 5.12 5.28 -15.76
N LYS A 593 6.10 4.90 -14.92
CA LYS A 593 6.02 5.08 -13.46
C LYS A 593 7.33 5.66 -12.91
N LEU A 594 7.24 6.73 -12.12
CA LEU A 594 8.33 7.31 -11.35
C LEU A 594 8.39 6.73 -9.94
N VAL A 595 9.58 6.29 -9.51
CA VAL A 595 9.84 5.80 -8.16
C VAL A 595 11.16 6.34 -7.61
N ASP A 596 11.19 6.63 -6.30
CA ASP A 596 12.43 6.96 -5.60
C ASP A 596 13.14 5.67 -5.17
N PHE A 597 14.32 5.43 -5.74
CA PHE A 597 15.18 4.31 -5.38
C PHE A 597 16.65 4.74 -5.40
N GLY A 598 17.01 5.56 -4.42
CA GLY A 598 18.31 6.23 -4.37
C GLY A 598 18.45 7.28 -5.49
N GLY A 599 17.35 7.97 -5.81
CA GLY A 599 17.21 8.89 -6.93
C GLY A 599 16.04 8.55 -7.86
N PRO A 600 15.80 9.37 -8.91
CA PRO A 600 14.67 9.17 -9.81
C PRO A 600 14.89 7.95 -10.71
N CYS A 601 14.02 6.96 -10.52
CA CYS A 601 13.94 5.77 -11.36
C CYS A 601 12.65 5.78 -12.17
N LEU A 602 12.75 5.32 -13.41
CA LEU A 602 11.64 5.19 -14.35
C LEU A 602 11.41 3.74 -14.69
N LEU A 603 10.15 3.34 -14.64
CA LEU A 603 9.71 2.06 -15.16
C LEU A 603 8.74 2.28 -16.30
N TYR A 604 8.74 1.37 -17.28
CA TYR A 604 7.71 1.30 -18.32
C TYR A 604 7.47 -0.15 -18.75
N ARG A 605 6.28 -0.39 -19.33
CA ARG A 605 5.94 -1.67 -19.97
C ARG A 605 6.08 -1.57 -21.47
N SER A 606 6.74 -2.54 -22.11
CA SER A 606 6.77 -2.66 -23.58
C SER A 606 5.61 -3.50 -24.13
N GLY A 607 5.35 -3.41 -25.44
CA GLY A 607 4.27 -4.14 -26.11
C GLY A 607 4.34 -5.69 -26.02
N ASN A 608 5.49 -6.26 -25.64
CA ASN A 608 5.67 -7.68 -25.33
C ASN A 608 5.58 -7.99 -23.82
N SER A 609 4.99 -7.08 -23.04
CA SER A 609 4.75 -7.19 -21.60
C SER A 609 6.01 -7.19 -20.71
N VAL A 610 7.21 -6.86 -21.23
CA VAL A 610 8.42 -6.71 -20.41
C VAL A 610 8.36 -5.39 -19.64
N ILE A 611 8.68 -5.43 -18.35
CA ILE A 611 8.81 -4.23 -17.52
C ILE A 611 10.28 -3.84 -17.48
N THR A 612 10.61 -2.66 -18.00
CA THR A 612 11.97 -2.13 -17.99
C THR A 612 12.13 -1.12 -16.87
N ALA A 613 13.19 -1.23 -16.08
CA ALA A 613 13.55 -0.28 -15.02
C ALA A 613 14.86 0.45 -15.35
N LEU A 614 14.82 1.78 -15.27
CA LEU A 614 15.89 2.71 -15.61
C LEU A 614 16.19 3.60 -14.41
N LYS A 615 17.47 3.77 -14.08
CA LYS A 615 17.94 4.72 -13.08
C LYS A 615 18.56 5.93 -13.76
N TRP A 616 18.17 7.13 -13.35
CA TRP A 616 18.82 8.36 -13.81
C TRP A 616 20.10 8.64 -13.02
N SER A 617 21.25 8.67 -13.68
CA SER A 617 22.56 8.93 -13.06
C SER A 617 22.88 10.42 -12.88
N GLY A 618 22.01 11.31 -13.37
CA GLY A 618 22.29 12.75 -13.51
C GLY A 618 22.72 13.14 -14.91
N THR A 619 23.17 12.19 -15.73
CA THR A 619 23.58 12.44 -17.12
C THR A 619 22.96 11.47 -18.13
N ALA A 620 22.71 10.22 -17.73
CA ALA A 620 22.14 9.18 -18.59
C ALA A 620 21.20 8.25 -17.81
N PHE A 621 20.44 7.43 -18.55
CA PHE A 621 19.68 6.33 -17.99
C PHE A 621 20.48 5.04 -18.00
N GLU A 622 20.51 4.37 -16.85
CA GLU A 622 21.13 3.06 -16.66
C GLU A 622 20.03 2.02 -16.45
N LYS A 623 19.91 1.03 -17.35
CA LYS A 623 18.97 -0.08 -17.20
C LYS A 623 19.48 -1.03 -16.11
N PHE A 624 18.61 -1.35 -15.14
CA PHE A 624 18.92 -2.31 -14.06
C PHE A 624 17.86 -3.41 -13.93
N SER A 625 16.92 -3.49 -14.87
CA SER A 625 16.08 -4.67 -15.05
C SER A 625 16.69 -5.66 -16.04
N ASP A 626 16.26 -6.91 -15.96
CA ASP A 626 16.40 -7.89 -17.04
C ASP A 626 15.05 -8.10 -17.74
N ASP A 627 15.01 -8.93 -18.77
CA ASP A 627 13.79 -9.21 -19.54
C ASP A 627 12.93 -10.33 -18.91
N THR A 628 13.23 -10.73 -17.65
CA THR A 628 12.48 -11.79 -16.93
C THR A 628 11.20 -11.27 -16.29
N VAL A 629 11.17 -9.98 -15.92
CA VAL A 629 10.01 -9.36 -15.27
C VAL A 629 8.96 -8.97 -16.32
N LYS A 630 7.82 -9.68 -16.33
CA LYS A 630 6.76 -9.51 -17.32
C LYS A 630 5.37 -9.43 -16.70
N GLY A 631 4.53 -8.56 -17.23
CA GLY A 631 3.11 -8.42 -16.85
C GLY A 631 2.34 -7.59 -17.88
N ASN A 632 1.05 -7.86 -18.05
CA ASN A 632 0.16 -7.09 -18.93
C ASN A 632 -0.17 -5.71 -18.38
N PHE A 633 -0.03 -5.53 -17.07
CA PHE A 633 -0.02 -4.25 -16.37
C PHE A 633 0.86 -4.42 -15.12
N TYR A 634 1.25 -3.30 -14.52
CA TYR A 634 1.97 -3.31 -13.26
C TYR A 634 1.76 -2.03 -12.47
N ASP A 635 2.01 -2.13 -11.16
CA ASP A 635 2.26 -0.98 -10.30
C ASP A 635 3.52 -1.20 -9.47
N VAL A 636 4.14 -0.13 -8.98
CA VAL A 636 5.45 -0.18 -8.30
C VAL A 636 5.51 0.71 -7.07
N ILE A 637 6.11 0.19 -6.00
CA ILE A 637 6.44 0.94 -4.78
C ILE A 637 7.85 0.64 -4.30
N SER A 638 8.46 1.61 -3.63
CA SER A 638 9.75 1.48 -2.95
C SER A 638 9.51 1.44 -1.44
N SER A 639 10.03 0.42 -0.76
CA SER A 639 9.94 0.26 0.70
C SER A 639 11.11 -0.57 1.22
N GLY A 640 11.65 -0.25 2.39
CA GLY A 640 12.71 -1.03 3.04
C GLY A 640 13.96 -1.25 2.18
N GLY A 641 14.32 -0.29 1.32
CA GLY A 641 15.46 -0.42 0.41
C GLY A 641 15.24 -1.37 -0.77
N LYS A 642 14.00 -1.75 -1.07
CA LYS A 642 13.62 -2.64 -2.18
C LYS A 642 12.55 -2.02 -3.07
N LEU A 643 12.46 -2.48 -4.32
CA LEU A 643 11.31 -2.21 -5.19
C LEU A 643 10.37 -3.42 -5.20
N TYR A 644 9.07 -3.16 -5.11
CA TYR A 644 8.02 -4.15 -5.20
C TYR A 644 7.13 -3.82 -6.38
N LEU A 645 7.01 -4.76 -7.32
CA LEU A 645 6.14 -4.66 -8.48
C LEU A 645 5.00 -5.65 -8.34
N SER A 646 3.77 -5.18 -8.53
CA SER A 646 2.65 -6.07 -8.82
C SER A 646 2.63 -6.30 -10.31
N LEU A 647 2.64 -7.55 -10.75
CA LEU A 647 2.58 -7.95 -12.15
C LEU A 647 1.28 -8.69 -12.37
N GLY A 648 0.43 -8.20 -13.26
CA GLY A 648 -0.82 -8.90 -13.55
C GLY A 648 -0.99 -9.32 -15.00
N GLY A 649 -2.12 -9.98 -15.26
CA GLY A 649 -2.41 -10.71 -16.48
C GLY A 649 -3.68 -11.55 -16.29
N SER A 650 -3.51 -12.85 -16.04
CA SER A 650 -4.59 -13.73 -15.55
C SER A 650 -4.69 -13.70 -14.02
N THR A 651 -3.54 -13.72 -13.36
CA THR A 651 -3.39 -13.75 -11.91
C THR A 651 -2.22 -12.85 -11.51
N LEU A 652 -2.22 -12.36 -10.27
CA LEU A 652 -1.22 -11.48 -9.72
C LEU A 652 0.04 -12.27 -9.31
N GLN A 653 1.19 -11.74 -9.70
CA GLN A 653 2.52 -12.15 -9.22
C GLN A 653 3.30 -10.92 -8.74
N THR A 654 4.26 -11.10 -7.84
CA THR A 654 5.12 -10.00 -7.36
C THR A 654 6.54 -10.15 -7.91
N ALA A 655 7.15 -9.07 -8.40
CA ALA A 655 8.60 -9.00 -8.61
C ALA A 655 9.24 -8.08 -7.58
N ILE A 656 10.37 -8.50 -7.01
CA ILE A 656 11.12 -7.74 -6.01
C ILE A 656 12.52 -7.48 -6.53
N TYR A 657 12.97 -6.23 -6.45
CA TYR A 657 14.37 -5.87 -6.64
C TYR A 657 15.00 -5.51 -5.30
N ASP A 658 16.06 -6.22 -4.91
CA ASP A 658 16.74 -6.03 -3.62
C ASP A 658 17.90 -5.01 -3.66
N GLY A 659 18.10 -4.34 -4.80
CA GLY A 659 19.25 -3.47 -5.06
C GLY A 659 20.35 -4.13 -5.89
N SER A 660 20.29 -5.45 -6.08
CA SER A 660 21.21 -6.21 -6.92
C SER A 660 20.49 -7.14 -7.90
N ASN A 661 19.49 -7.90 -7.43
CA ASN A 661 18.83 -8.96 -8.19
C ASN A 661 17.31 -8.80 -8.19
N TRP A 662 16.70 -9.28 -9.28
CA TRP A 662 15.26 -9.43 -9.41
C TRP A 662 14.83 -10.84 -8.97
N THR A 663 13.80 -10.92 -8.14
CA THR A 663 13.19 -12.18 -7.70
C THR A 663 11.69 -12.16 -8.01
N LEU A 664 11.20 -13.19 -8.68
CA LEU A 664 9.78 -13.42 -8.90
C LEU A 664 9.20 -14.24 -7.75
N GLY A 665 8.13 -13.73 -7.14
CA GLY A 665 7.32 -14.45 -6.16
C GLY A 665 6.43 -15.52 -6.81
N PRO A 666 5.75 -16.35 -6.00
CA PRO A 666 4.76 -17.30 -6.50
C PRO A 666 3.56 -16.58 -7.14
N ASP A 667 2.85 -17.30 -8.00
CA ASP A 667 1.51 -16.88 -8.43
C ASP A 667 0.57 -16.90 -7.22
N SER A 668 -0.12 -15.79 -6.98
CA SER A 668 -1.03 -15.64 -5.85
C SER A 668 -2.41 -16.28 -6.07
N GLY A 669 -2.79 -16.58 -7.31
CA GLY A 669 -4.15 -16.99 -7.69
C GLY A 669 -5.18 -15.85 -7.66
N ILE A 670 -4.79 -14.62 -7.28
CA ILE A 670 -5.67 -13.45 -7.25
C ILE A 670 -5.82 -12.92 -8.67
N THR A 671 -7.04 -12.91 -9.22
CA THR A 671 -7.31 -12.29 -10.52
C THR A 671 -7.05 -10.79 -10.46
N CYS A 672 -6.33 -10.26 -11.44
CA CYS A 672 -5.80 -8.92 -11.36
C CYS A 672 -5.78 -8.28 -12.75
N GLY A 673 -6.26 -7.04 -12.83
CA GLY A 673 -6.38 -6.16 -14.00
C GLY A 673 -5.92 -4.73 -13.71
N GLU A 674 -6.14 -4.23 -12.49
CA GLU A 674 -5.65 -2.94 -12.00
C GLU A 674 -5.11 -3.08 -10.57
N THR A 675 -4.03 -2.38 -10.24
CA THR A 675 -3.42 -2.40 -8.90
C THR A 675 -2.96 -1.04 -8.42
N ALA A 676 -2.96 -0.87 -7.10
CA ALA A 676 -2.31 0.26 -6.45
C ALA A 676 -1.59 -0.20 -5.17
N TRP A 677 -0.27 -0.03 -5.14
CA TRP A 677 0.53 -0.21 -3.95
C TRP A 677 0.41 0.98 -3.01
N THR A 678 0.46 0.70 -1.72
CA THR A 678 0.62 1.71 -0.68
C THR A 678 1.36 1.13 0.53
N THR A 679 1.81 2.01 1.43
CA THR A 679 2.47 1.63 2.68
C THR A 679 1.80 2.31 3.86
N LEU A 680 1.58 1.56 4.93
CA LEU A 680 1.09 2.09 6.20
C LEU A 680 1.90 1.47 7.35
N GLY A 681 2.49 2.30 8.20
CA GLY A 681 3.34 1.84 9.31
C GLY A 681 4.54 0.99 8.88
N GLY A 682 5.03 1.13 7.65
CA GLY A 682 6.10 0.32 7.07
C GLY A 682 5.64 -1.00 6.43
N ALA A 683 4.41 -1.44 6.68
CA ALA A 683 3.81 -2.61 6.03
C ALA A 683 3.34 -2.28 4.60
N LEU A 684 3.40 -3.27 3.72
CA LEU A 684 3.00 -3.15 2.32
C LEU A 684 1.54 -3.60 2.15
N TYR A 685 0.78 -2.79 1.43
CA TYR A 685 -0.59 -3.10 1.07
C TYR A 685 -0.77 -2.94 -0.44
N LEU A 686 -1.55 -3.85 -1.03
CA LEU A 686 -1.91 -3.83 -2.43
C LEU A 686 -3.42 -3.84 -2.56
N VAL A 687 -3.95 -2.86 -3.27
CA VAL A 687 -5.32 -2.92 -3.75
C VAL A 687 -5.29 -3.58 -5.12
N ALA A 688 -6.14 -4.58 -5.34
CA ALA A 688 -6.22 -5.32 -6.58
C ALA A 688 -7.67 -5.37 -7.09
N SER A 689 -7.84 -5.11 -8.38
CA SER A 689 -9.10 -5.22 -9.10
C SER A 689 -8.95 -6.17 -10.28
N PRO A 690 -9.90 -7.07 -10.58
CA PRO A 690 -9.85 -7.93 -11.75
C PRO A 690 -10.17 -7.14 -13.03
N ASN A 691 -9.81 -7.70 -14.19
CA ASN A 691 -10.10 -7.14 -15.52
C ASN A 691 -11.46 -7.57 -16.11
N THR A 692 -12.20 -8.42 -15.42
CA THR A 692 -13.52 -8.92 -15.83
C THR A 692 -14.62 -8.08 -15.22
N GLU A 693 -15.81 -8.04 -15.85
CA GLU A 693 -16.99 -7.38 -15.28
C GLU A 693 -17.49 -8.08 -13.99
N SER A 694 -17.13 -9.34 -13.80
CA SER A 694 -17.36 -10.12 -12.58
C SER A 694 -16.15 -10.08 -11.65
N GLY A 695 -16.35 -9.96 -10.34
CA GLY A 695 -15.29 -10.02 -9.32
C GLY A 695 -15.28 -8.80 -8.40
N ASN A 696 -14.25 -8.71 -7.55
CA ASN A 696 -14.22 -7.77 -6.43
C ASN A 696 -12.93 -6.94 -6.40
N LEU A 697 -13.06 -5.64 -6.16
CA LEU A 697 -11.97 -4.79 -5.71
C LEU A 697 -11.66 -5.12 -4.25
N LEU A 698 -10.41 -5.52 -3.96
CA LEU A 698 -9.99 -6.02 -2.66
C LEU A 698 -8.67 -5.38 -2.21
N LEU A 699 -8.49 -5.26 -0.88
CA LEU A 699 -7.24 -4.84 -0.25
C LEU A 699 -6.54 -6.08 0.31
N TYR A 700 -5.24 -6.17 0.07
CA TYR A 700 -4.38 -7.22 0.61
C TYR A 700 -3.20 -6.60 1.34
N ARG A 701 -2.86 -7.16 2.49
CA ARG A 701 -1.54 -6.99 3.11
C ARG A 701 -0.56 -7.96 2.46
N TYR A 702 0.63 -7.48 2.14
CA TYR A 702 1.69 -8.28 1.55
C TYR A 702 2.81 -8.54 2.55
N ASP A 703 3.03 -9.82 2.88
CA ASP A 703 4.10 -10.28 3.77
C ASP A 703 4.90 -11.39 3.07
N ASN A 704 6.15 -11.10 2.67
CA ASN A 704 7.13 -12.08 2.15
C ASN A 704 6.56 -13.09 1.13
N GLY A 705 5.84 -12.60 0.11
CA GLY A 705 5.29 -13.44 -0.96
C GLY A 705 3.85 -13.90 -0.74
N THR A 706 3.25 -13.58 0.41
CA THR A 706 1.87 -13.95 0.74
C THR A 706 0.97 -12.71 0.76
N PHE A 707 -0.23 -12.83 0.19
CA PHE A 707 -1.28 -11.82 0.26
C PHE A 707 -2.37 -12.24 1.23
N THR A 708 -2.61 -11.44 2.27
CA THR A 708 -3.70 -11.64 3.23
C THR A 708 -4.76 -10.58 2.97
N GLN A 709 -6.01 -10.96 2.70
CA GLN A 709 -7.09 -10.01 2.49
C GLN A 709 -7.38 -9.21 3.77
N GLU A 710 -7.54 -7.89 3.64
CA GLU A 710 -7.77 -6.97 4.75
C GLU A 710 -9.23 -6.47 4.76
N GLY A 711 -10.03 -7.13 5.59
CA GLY A 711 -11.50 -7.06 5.72
C GLY A 711 -12.28 -7.20 4.43
N GLU A 712 -13.44 -6.55 4.33
CA GLU A 712 -14.43 -6.90 3.33
C GLU A 712 -14.17 -6.29 1.95
N ARG A 713 -14.94 -6.78 0.98
CA ARG A 713 -15.02 -6.24 -0.37
C ARG A 713 -15.12 -4.72 -0.38
N ILE A 714 -14.30 -4.08 -1.22
CA ILE A 714 -14.34 -2.63 -1.43
C ILE A 714 -15.48 -2.27 -2.39
N ASP A 715 -15.46 -2.86 -3.59
CA ASP A 715 -16.39 -2.54 -4.67
C ASP A 715 -16.35 -3.59 -5.81
N SER A 716 -17.06 -3.30 -6.90
CA SER A 716 -16.96 -3.93 -8.23
C SER A 716 -15.60 -3.64 -8.92
N PRO A 717 -15.30 -4.34 -10.04
CA PRO A 717 -14.07 -4.12 -10.80
C PRO A 717 -13.92 -2.67 -11.30
N VAL A 718 -12.69 -2.15 -11.42
CA VAL A 718 -12.40 -0.72 -11.70
C VAL A 718 -11.43 -0.54 -12.86
N SER A 719 -11.45 0.64 -13.49
CA SER A 719 -10.57 1.00 -14.62
C SER A 719 -9.50 2.04 -14.30
N THR A 720 -9.64 2.77 -13.19
CA THR A 720 -8.62 3.66 -12.63
C THR A 720 -8.60 3.49 -11.12
N LEU A 721 -7.42 3.55 -10.53
CA LEU A 721 -7.24 3.27 -9.11
C LEU A 721 -6.07 4.08 -8.54
N THR A 722 -6.29 4.73 -7.41
CA THR A 722 -5.22 5.36 -6.61
C THR A 722 -5.45 5.01 -5.15
N ALA A 723 -4.39 4.61 -4.46
CA ALA A 723 -4.37 4.42 -3.02
C ALA A 723 -3.54 5.53 -2.36
N CYS A 724 -4.16 6.26 -1.44
CA CYS A 724 -3.56 7.37 -0.71
C CYS A 724 -3.55 7.04 0.79
N PRO A 725 -2.38 6.72 1.38
CA PRO A 725 -2.27 6.47 2.81
C PRO A 725 -2.26 7.80 3.58
N VAL A 726 -3.07 7.91 4.62
CA VAL A 726 -3.06 9.05 5.55
C VAL A 726 -3.19 8.52 6.98
N ASN A 727 -2.18 8.75 7.82
CA ASN A 727 -2.08 8.17 9.16
C ASN A 727 -2.20 6.64 9.13
N ASN A 728 -3.30 6.09 9.68
CA ASN A 728 -3.62 4.66 9.68
C ASN A 728 -4.77 4.31 8.71
N THR A 729 -5.13 5.22 7.81
CA THR A 729 -6.28 5.08 6.92
C THR A 729 -5.81 5.01 5.47
N VAL A 730 -6.27 3.99 4.74
CA VAL A 730 -6.15 3.92 3.29
C VAL A 730 -7.36 4.63 2.68
N TYR A 731 -7.11 5.64 1.86
CA TYR A 731 -8.13 6.27 1.01
C TYR A 731 -7.96 5.78 -0.41
N LEU A 732 -9.07 5.44 -1.07
CA LEU A 732 -9.10 4.98 -2.45
C LEU A 732 -9.91 5.95 -3.29
N SER A 733 -9.42 6.27 -4.49
CA SER A 733 -10.21 6.87 -5.57
C SER A 733 -10.17 5.94 -6.75
N TYR A 734 -11.33 5.71 -7.36
CA TYR A 734 -11.43 4.83 -8.52
C TYR A 734 -12.65 5.15 -9.37
N VAL A 735 -12.63 4.67 -10.61
CA VAL A 735 -13.79 4.67 -11.51
C VAL A 735 -14.31 3.23 -11.62
N ARG A 736 -15.57 3.03 -11.23
CA ARG A 736 -16.20 1.70 -11.31
C ARG A 736 -16.42 1.30 -12.76
N GLY A 737 -16.10 0.05 -13.09
CA GLY A 737 -16.24 -0.49 -14.43
C GLY A 737 -17.70 -0.54 -14.92
N ALA A 738 -18.63 -0.91 -14.03
CA ALA A 738 -20.03 -1.16 -14.40
C ALA A 738 -20.81 0.11 -14.79
N ASP A 739 -20.58 1.23 -14.10
CA ASP A 739 -21.37 2.45 -14.30
C ASP A 739 -20.52 3.69 -14.57
N GLN A 740 -19.19 3.53 -14.68
CA GLN A 740 -18.23 4.61 -14.96
C GLN A 740 -18.32 5.77 -13.94
N LYS A 741 -18.79 5.50 -12.71
CA LYS A 741 -18.87 6.51 -11.65
C LYS A 741 -17.58 6.57 -10.84
N ILE A 742 -17.16 7.79 -10.55
CA ILE A 742 -16.08 8.07 -9.59
C ILE A 742 -16.57 7.75 -8.19
N THR A 743 -15.77 7.00 -7.45
CA THR A 743 -16.04 6.65 -6.06
C THR A 743 -14.81 6.91 -5.21
N PHE A 744 -15.04 7.31 -3.97
CA PHE A 744 -14.00 7.42 -2.96
C PHE A 744 -14.40 6.63 -1.72
N LYS A 745 -13.52 5.76 -1.26
CA LYS A 745 -13.72 4.99 -0.03
C LYS A 745 -12.53 5.06 0.89
N SER A 746 -12.75 4.85 2.17
CA SER A 746 -11.71 4.83 3.18
C SER A 746 -11.83 3.65 4.12
N LYS A 747 -10.69 3.18 4.61
CA LYS A 747 -10.63 2.19 5.68
C LYS A 747 -9.43 2.43 6.58
N THR A 748 -9.67 2.45 7.88
CA THR A 748 -8.61 2.42 8.88
C THR A 748 -8.13 0.99 9.03
N VAL A 749 -6.84 0.78 8.84
CA VAL A 749 -6.16 -0.48 9.11
C VAL A 749 -5.24 -0.29 10.31
N ILE A 750 -5.00 -1.36 11.07
CA ILE A 750 -4.03 -1.35 12.17
C ILE A 750 -2.77 -2.01 11.63
N PRO A 751 -1.71 -1.25 11.32
CA PRO A 751 -0.48 -1.85 10.81
C PRO A 751 0.13 -2.76 11.88
N PRO A 752 0.73 -3.90 11.49
CA PRO A 752 1.59 -4.64 12.39
C PRO A 752 2.75 -3.73 12.85
N LYS A 753 3.17 -3.88 14.11
CA LYS A 753 4.27 -3.10 14.67
C LYS A 753 5.54 -3.35 13.85
N ALA A 754 6.20 -2.30 13.38
CA ALA A 754 7.48 -2.42 12.70
C ALA A 754 8.51 -3.08 13.64
N GLU A 755 9.20 -4.13 13.18
CA GLU A 755 10.33 -4.70 13.91
C GLU A 755 11.48 -3.69 13.94
N VAL A 756 12.07 -3.48 15.12
CA VAL A 756 13.29 -2.67 15.30
C VAL A 756 14.53 -3.56 15.26
N ASP A 757 15.60 -3.08 14.62
CA ASP A 757 16.88 -3.78 14.51
C ASP A 757 17.67 -3.61 15.82
N ARG A 758 18.01 -4.74 16.44
CA ARG A 758 18.66 -4.82 17.77
C ARG A 758 20.09 -5.34 17.71
N SER A 759 20.56 -5.74 16.53
CA SER A 759 21.83 -6.45 16.33
C SER A 759 23.03 -5.68 16.90
N ALA A 760 23.08 -4.37 16.67
CA ALA A 760 24.16 -3.52 17.18
C ALA A 760 24.16 -3.39 18.71
N LEU A 761 22.98 -3.33 19.34
CA LEU A 761 22.87 -3.26 20.80
C LEU A 761 23.24 -4.61 21.44
N GLU A 762 22.82 -5.72 20.85
CA GLU A 762 23.21 -7.07 21.29
C GLU A 762 24.73 -7.26 21.26
N ALA A 763 25.40 -6.79 20.21
CA ALA A 763 26.85 -6.84 20.10
C ALA A 763 27.54 -5.98 21.17
N ALA A 764 27.07 -4.75 21.38
CA ALA A 764 27.62 -3.84 22.40
C ALA A 764 27.45 -4.39 23.83
N LEU A 765 26.29 -4.96 24.15
CA LEU A 765 26.03 -5.60 25.44
C LEU A 765 26.89 -6.85 25.63
N SER A 766 27.07 -7.66 24.57
CA SER A 766 27.96 -8.82 24.61
C SER A 766 29.42 -8.43 24.92
N LEU A 767 29.90 -7.32 24.34
CA LEU A 767 31.23 -6.79 24.64
C LEU A 767 31.34 -6.30 26.09
N ALA A 768 30.30 -5.67 26.62
CA ALA A 768 30.27 -5.19 28.00
C ALA A 768 30.41 -6.33 29.02
N VAL A 769 29.76 -7.48 28.78
CA VAL A 769 29.82 -8.67 29.65
C VAL A 769 31.23 -9.27 29.76
N ALA A 770 32.08 -9.08 28.75
CA ALA A 770 33.46 -9.57 28.78
C ALA A 770 34.37 -8.77 29.75
N CYS A 771 33.94 -7.58 30.17
CA CYS A 771 34.68 -6.71 31.08
C CYS A 771 34.52 -7.17 32.54
N ASN A 772 35.60 -7.20 33.32
CA ASN A 772 35.55 -7.68 34.71
C ASN A 772 36.51 -6.96 35.66
N GLU A 773 36.25 -7.12 36.96
CA GLU A 773 36.95 -6.45 38.06
C GLU A 773 38.43 -6.81 38.17
N ALA A 774 38.86 -7.93 37.58
CA ALA A 774 40.27 -8.28 37.54
C ALA A 774 41.07 -7.43 36.53
N GLN A 775 40.39 -6.72 35.63
CA GLN A 775 40.99 -5.96 34.52
C GLN A 775 40.75 -4.46 34.63
N TYR A 776 39.65 -4.03 35.23
CA TYR A 776 39.25 -2.63 35.29
C TYR A 776 38.80 -2.21 36.69
N SER A 777 38.88 -0.92 36.99
CA SER A 777 38.42 -0.37 38.27
C SER A 777 36.94 -0.66 38.55
N ALA A 778 36.61 -0.88 39.82
CA ALA A 778 35.22 -1.10 40.25
C ALA A 778 34.32 0.10 39.90
N GLU A 779 34.84 1.33 40.00
CA GLU A 779 34.10 2.54 39.66
C GLU A 779 33.73 2.59 38.17
N SER A 780 34.69 2.37 37.28
CA SER A 780 34.43 2.39 35.84
C SER A 780 33.54 1.22 35.39
N LEU A 781 33.65 0.06 36.05
CA LEU A 781 32.76 -1.08 35.79
C LEU A 781 31.34 -0.82 36.28
N ALA A 782 31.17 -0.18 37.44
CA ALA A 782 29.84 0.22 37.92
C ALA A 782 29.17 1.23 36.97
N ALA A 783 29.95 2.14 36.40
CA ALA A 783 29.45 3.06 35.36
C ALA A 783 29.01 2.30 34.09
N LEU A 784 29.78 1.31 33.63
CA LEU A 784 29.38 0.46 32.50
C LEU A 784 28.14 -0.38 32.83
N GLN A 785 28.10 -0.99 34.01
CA GLN A 785 26.97 -1.84 34.44
C GLN A 785 25.68 -1.03 34.51
N LYS A 786 25.73 0.24 34.93
CA LYS A 786 24.57 1.13 34.93
C LYS A 786 23.98 1.31 33.52
N GLU A 787 24.80 1.49 32.51
CA GLU A 787 24.33 1.59 31.12
C GLU A 787 23.80 0.23 30.62
N VAL A 788 24.50 -0.87 30.93
CA VAL A 788 24.04 -2.24 30.61
C VAL A 788 22.66 -2.51 31.21
N ASP A 789 22.45 -2.24 32.50
CA ASP A 789 21.17 -2.44 33.18
C ASP A 789 20.05 -1.57 32.61
N THR A 790 20.39 -0.35 32.18
CA THR A 790 19.44 0.59 31.58
C THR A 790 18.95 0.11 30.22
N TYR A 791 19.84 -0.44 29.38
CA TYR A 791 19.54 -0.75 27.99
C TYR A 791 19.32 -2.24 27.68
N THR A 792 19.66 -3.16 28.59
CA THR A 792 19.31 -4.59 28.43
C THR A 792 17.81 -4.83 28.22
N PRO A 793 16.89 -4.15 28.93
CA PRO A 793 15.45 -4.29 28.70
C PRO A 793 15.00 -3.89 27.28
N TYR A 794 15.80 -3.10 26.54
CA TYR A 794 15.45 -2.67 25.19
C TYR A 794 15.57 -3.80 24.16
N LEU A 795 16.25 -4.90 24.51
CA LEU A 795 16.31 -6.11 23.68
C LEU A 795 14.94 -6.78 23.51
N THR A 796 14.07 -6.67 24.51
CA THR A 796 12.74 -7.32 24.50
C THR A 796 11.59 -6.34 24.71
N GLY A 797 11.90 -5.08 25.01
CA GLY A 797 10.95 -4.01 25.27
C GLY A 797 10.33 -3.40 24.01
N ASP A 798 9.25 -2.66 24.24
CA ASP A 798 8.58 -1.87 23.23
C ASP A 798 9.27 -0.51 23.06
N VAL A 799 10.23 -0.46 22.14
CA VAL A 799 11.14 0.68 21.94
C VAL A 799 11.27 1.04 20.46
N THR A 800 11.64 2.28 20.19
CA THR A 800 11.90 2.82 18.85
C THR A 800 13.34 2.56 18.41
N GLN A 801 13.61 2.61 17.09
CA GLN A 801 14.98 2.46 16.57
C GLN A 801 15.94 3.51 17.16
N ALA A 802 15.51 4.76 17.29
CA ALA A 802 16.32 5.83 17.87
C ALA A 802 16.73 5.55 19.34
N GLN A 803 15.88 4.84 20.10
CA GLN A 803 16.20 4.43 21.47
C GLN A 803 17.23 3.30 21.49
N ILE A 804 17.17 2.37 20.53
CA ILE A 804 18.18 1.33 20.35
C ILE A 804 19.55 1.97 20.03
N ASP A 805 19.60 2.84 19.02
CA ASP A 805 20.85 3.48 18.57
C ASP A 805 21.51 4.31 19.67
N ALA A 806 20.70 5.02 20.47
CA ALA A 806 21.16 5.76 21.64
C ALA A 806 21.73 4.82 22.72
N GLY A 807 21.06 3.69 22.99
CA GLY A 807 21.53 2.66 23.91
C GLY A 807 22.86 2.05 23.48
N THR A 808 23.00 1.70 22.19
CA THR A 808 24.25 1.18 21.63
C THR A 808 25.40 2.16 21.82
N THR A 809 25.17 3.43 21.51
CA THR A 809 26.19 4.49 21.64
C THR A 809 26.61 4.69 23.11
N ALA A 810 25.66 4.67 24.04
CA ALA A 810 25.92 4.82 25.47
C ALA A 810 26.80 3.68 26.01
N VAL A 811 26.45 2.43 25.70
CA VAL A 811 27.21 1.24 26.13
C VAL A 811 28.63 1.27 25.58
N LEU A 812 28.81 1.52 24.27
CA LEU A 812 30.15 1.59 23.66
C LEU A 812 31.00 2.73 24.24
N THR A 813 30.39 3.87 24.54
CA THR A 813 31.08 5.01 25.18
C THR A 813 31.54 4.65 26.59
N ALA A 814 30.73 3.91 27.35
CA ALA A 814 31.10 3.45 28.69
C ALA A 814 32.26 2.45 28.66
N ILE A 815 32.26 1.53 27.69
CA ILE A 815 33.39 0.60 27.46
C ILE A 815 34.69 1.37 27.18
N TYR A 816 34.65 2.41 26.35
CA TYR A 816 35.83 3.22 26.02
C TYR A 816 36.40 3.99 27.23
N LYS A 817 35.58 4.24 28.26
CA LYS A 817 35.98 4.97 29.49
C LYS A 817 36.46 4.06 30.62
N LEU A 818 36.54 2.75 30.40
CA LEU A 818 37.04 1.82 31.41
C LEU A 818 38.48 2.17 31.84
N ALA A 819 38.73 2.17 33.15
CA ALA A 819 40.04 2.46 33.72
C ALA A 819 40.79 1.13 34.00
N PRO A 820 41.78 0.76 33.18
CA PRO A 820 42.43 -0.55 33.30
C PRO A 820 43.44 -0.60 34.45
N TYR A 821 43.61 -1.79 35.02
CA TYR A 821 44.74 -2.13 35.88
C TYR A 821 45.97 -2.49 35.05
N PHE A 822 47.14 -2.24 35.61
CA PHE A 822 48.42 -2.78 35.17
C PHE A 822 48.99 -3.72 36.22
N ASP A 823 49.81 -4.68 35.80
CA ASP A 823 50.55 -5.56 36.69
C ASP A 823 51.94 -4.98 36.97
N LEU A 824 52.21 -4.70 38.26
CA LEU A 824 53.52 -4.25 38.74
C LEU A 824 54.08 -5.31 39.69
N THR A 825 55.23 -5.89 39.38
CA THR A 825 55.94 -6.77 40.31
C THR A 825 57.23 -6.10 40.75
N VAL A 826 57.43 -5.97 42.06
CA VAL A 826 58.64 -5.39 42.64
C VAL A 826 59.39 -6.46 43.42
N THR A 827 60.66 -6.65 43.10
CA THR A 827 61.56 -7.60 43.76
C THR A 827 62.85 -6.90 44.21
N ALA A 828 63.64 -7.54 45.06
CA ALA A 828 64.96 -7.05 45.44
C ALA A 828 65.96 -8.20 45.41
N LEU A 829 67.16 -7.94 44.88
CA LEU A 829 68.30 -8.85 44.89
C LEU A 829 69.30 -8.34 45.93
N ASN A 830 69.58 -9.15 46.95
CA ASN A 830 70.44 -8.82 48.09
C ASN A 830 70.00 -7.55 48.87
N GLY A 831 68.70 -7.38 49.02
CA GLY A 831 68.08 -6.34 49.83
C GLY A 831 66.59 -6.57 50.00
N THR A 832 65.90 -5.58 50.53
CA THR A 832 64.44 -5.47 50.56
C THR A 832 64.00 -4.18 49.87
N CYS A 833 62.70 -3.96 49.77
CA CYS A 833 62.14 -2.74 49.20
C CYS A 833 60.85 -2.35 49.92
N ALA A 834 60.57 -1.05 49.94
CA ALA A 834 59.26 -0.50 50.26
C ALA A 834 58.63 0.03 48.97
N ALA A 835 57.33 -0.18 48.79
CA ALA A 835 56.56 0.26 47.64
C ALA A 835 55.29 0.96 48.11
N THR A 836 55.03 2.15 47.58
CA THR A 836 53.76 2.86 47.70
C THR A 836 53.16 2.96 46.30
N VAL A 837 51.98 2.36 46.10
CA VAL A 837 51.29 2.23 44.81
C VAL A 837 49.87 2.77 44.99
N GLY A 838 49.61 3.99 44.52
CA GLY A 838 48.39 4.72 44.92
C GLY A 838 48.27 4.79 46.44
N ASP A 839 47.14 4.34 46.99
CA ASP A 839 46.88 4.33 48.44
C ASP A 839 47.49 3.11 49.18
N GLN A 840 48.11 2.16 48.47
CA GLN A 840 48.67 0.95 49.06
C GLN A 840 50.14 1.17 49.41
N THR A 841 50.56 0.87 50.65
CA THR A 841 51.98 0.83 51.04
C THR A 841 52.36 -0.57 51.54
N GLY A 842 53.45 -1.13 51.02
CA GLY A 842 53.90 -2.49 51.32
C GLY A 842 55.37 -2.73 51.00
N GLY A 843 55.77 -4.01 50.98
CA GLY A 843 57.14 -4.44 50.67
C GLY A 843 57.32 -4.91 49.22
N CYS A 844 58.34 -5.71 48.94
CA CYS A 844 58.47 -6.38 47.65
C CYS A 844 57.33 -7.38 47.41
N GLY A 845 56.73 -7.38 46.23
CA GLY A 845 55.54 -8.17 45.90
C GLY A 845 54.89 -7.77 44.58
N GLY A 846 53.72 -8.36 44.31
CA GLY A 846 52.87 -7.99 43.18
C GLY A 846 51.84 -6.94 43.57
N TYR A 847 51.64 -5.96 42.69
CA TYR A 847 50.71 -4.84 42.82
C TYR A 847 49.91 -4.70 41.52
N LYS A 848 48.71 -4.12 41.64
CA LYS A 848 47.85 -3.83 40.49
C LYS A 848 47.48 -2.34 40.43
N PRO A 849 48.41 -1.44 40.11
CA PRO A 849 48.09 -0.01 39.96
C PRO A 849 47.03 0.21 38.88
N LEU A 850 46.15 1.17 39.12
CA LEU A 850 45.33 1.74 38.05
C LEU A 850 46.19 2.54 37.08
N LYS A 851 45.78 2.59 35.81
CA LYS A 851 46.39 3.49 34.83
C LYS A 851 46.39 4.92 35.36
N GLY A 852 47.58 5.53 35.43
CA GLY A 852 47.78 6.88 35.95
C GLY A 852 48.04 6.96 37.46
N ALA A 853 48.07 5.84 38.19
CA ALA A 853 48.40 5.86 39.61
C ALA A 853 49.89 6.17 39.85
N ASP A 854 50.18 6.99 40.86
CA ASP A 854 51.55 7.27 41.28
C ASP A 854 52.16 6.08 42.02
N VAL A 855 53.41 5.77 41.68
CA VAL A 855 54.19 4.69 42.26
C VAL A 855 55.50 5.23 42.81
N THR A 856 55.79 4.92 44.06
CA THR A 856 57.06 5.24 44.74
C THR A 856 57.70 3.96 45.26
N LEU A 857 58.91 3.65 44.80
CA LEU A 857 59.68 2.50 45.25
C LEU A 857 60.95 2.97 45.98
N VAL A 858 61.27 2.33 47.11
CA VAL A 858 62.48 2.61 47.90
C VAL A 858 63.25 1.32 48.13
N ALA A 859 64.51 1.27 47.66
CA ALA A 859 65.38 0.12 47.82
C ALA A 859 66.13 0.18 49.16
N LEU A 860 66.21 -0.96 49.85
CA LEU A 860 66.87 -1.11 51.15
C LEU A 860 67.91 -2.26 51.05
N PRO A 861 69.18 -1.96 50.72
CA PRO A 861 70.24 -2.97 50.65
C PRO A 861 70.46 -3.68 52.00
N TYR A 862 70.84 -4.96 51.98
CA TYR A 862 71.32 -5.64 53.18
C TYR A 862 72.69 -5.11 53.62
N ASP A 863 73.05 -5.31 54.90
CA ASP A 863 74.37 -4.96 55.41
C ASP A 863 75.49 -5.60 54.57
N GLY A 864 76.47 -4.79 54.15
CA GLY A 864 77.55 -5.22 53.27
C GLY A 864 77.21 -5.23 51.77
N TYR A 865 76.05 -4.68 51.37
CA TYR A 865 75.64 -4.46 49.97
C TYR A 865 75.37 -2.98 49.68
N THR A 866 75.49 -2.60 48.41
CA THR A 866 75.25 -1.26 47.87
C THR A 866 74.25 -1.31 46.73
N PHE A 867 73.34 -0.34 46.68
CA PHE A 867 72.33 -0.25 45.63
C PHE A 867 72.94 0.17 44.29
N VAL A 868 72.53 -0.50 43.20
CA VAL A 868 73.02 -0.25 41.84
C VAL A 868 71.95 0.37 40.94
N GLY A 869 70.67 0.04 41.15
CA GLY A 869 69.57 0.58 40.37
C GLY A 869 68.32 -0.29 40.39
N TRP A 870 67.22 0.31 39.96
CA TRP A 870 65.95 -0.34 39.69
C TRP A 870 65.97 -0.91 38.27
N TYR A 871 66.07 -2.23 38.15
CA TYR A 871 66.18 -2.95 36.90
C TYR A 871 64.80 -3.46 36.44
N ASP A 872 64.38 -3.07 35.23
CA ASP A 872 63.21 -3.63 34.56
C ASP A 872 63.56 -4.95 33.91
N LYS A 873 62.97 -6.03 34.41
CA LYS A 873 63.18 -7.39 33.94
C LYS A 873 62.47 -7.69 32.61
N ILE A 874 61.44 -6.93 32.24
CA ILE A 874 60.74 -7.09 30.96
C ILE A 874 61.58 -6.47 29.86
N ASN A 875 62.02 -5.22 30.09
CA ASN A 875 62.72 -4.42 29.09
C ASN A 875 64.25 -4.51 29.18
N HIS A 876 64.75 -5.30 30.13
CA HIS A 876 66.18 -5.51 30.39
C HIS A 876 66.98 -4.21 30.50
N ARG A 877 66.56 -3.27 31.36
CA ARG A 877 67.28 -2.00 31.52
C ARG A 877 67.15 -1.43 32.92
N TYR A 878 67.99 -0.45 33.28
CA TYR A 878 67.79 0.29 34.52
C TYR A 878 66.85 1.48 34.30
N MET A 879 65.78 1.53 35.08
CA MET A 879 64.78 2.61 35.07
C MET A 879 65.20 3.78 35.97
N SER A 880 65.95 3.51 37.03
CA SER A 880 66.46 4.53 37.94
C SER A 880 67.72 4.06 38.63
N ARG A 881 68.66 4.99 38.87
CA ARG A 881 69.86 4.78 39.68
C ARG A 881 69.72 5.32 41.11
N ASN A 882 68.59 5.96 41.40
CA ASN A 882 68.29 6.48 42.73
C ASN A 882 67.65 5.37 43.58
N THR A 883 67.99 5.34 44.86
CA THR A 883 67.40 4.41 45.84
C THR A 883 65.88 4.55 45.90
N THR A 884 65.39 5.78 45.77
CA THR A 884 63.97 6.11 45.58
C THR A 884 63.65 6.33 44.11
N TYR A 885 62.61 5.68 43.59
CA TYR A 885 62.12 5.82 42.23
C TYR A 885 60.63 6.16 42.22
N HIS A 886 60.28 7.29 41.61
CA HIS A 886 58.91 7.75 41.45
C HIS A 886 58.52 7.67 39.98
N PHE A 887 57.36 7.09 39.66
CA PHE A 887 56.83 7.03 38.30
C PHE A 887 55.31 6.84 38.29
N THR A 888 54.67 7.19 37.17
CA THR A 888 53.26 6.95 36.95
C THR A 888 53.03 5.59 36.27
N ALA A 889 52.09 4.80 36.79
CA ALA A 889 51.75 3.49 36.24
C ALA A 889 51.06 3.63 34.87
N THR A 890 51.82 3.45 33.80
CA THR A 890 51.35 3.58 32.41
C THR A 890 51.41 2.28 31.62
N THR A 891 52.13 1.28 32.12
CA THR A 891 52.24 -0.07 31.55
C THR A 891 52.53 -1.11 32.63
N ASN A 892 52.46 -2.39 32.27
CA ASN A 892 52.95 -3.48 33.10
C ASN A 892 54.47 -3.34 33.31
N ALA A 893 54.96 -3.65 34.51
CA ALA A 893 56.38 -3.52 34.86
C ALA A 893 56.84 -4.62 35.83
N GLN A 894 58.07 -5.10 35.67
CA GLN A 894 58.73 -5.98 36.63
C GLN A 894 60.04 -5.36 37.09
N LEU A 895 60.02 -4.65 38.21
CA LEU A 895 61.16 -3.90 38.71
C LEU A 895 61.89 -4.70 39.80
N GLN A 896 63.22 -4.71 39.71
CA GLN A 896 64.08 -5.36 40.68
C GLN A 896 65.08 -4.34 41.24
N ALA A 897 65.09 -4.14 42.56
CA ALA A 897 66.17 -3.43 43.22
C ALA A 897 67.43 -4.30 43.18
N VAL A 898 68.44 -3.90 42.43
CA VAL A 898 69.70 -4.65 42.32
C VAL A 898 70.69 -4.09 43.33
N CYS A 899 71.05 -4.90 44.33
CA CYS A 899 72.10 -4.57 45.29
C CYS A 899 73.28 -5.55 45.11
N VAL A 900 74.50 -5.01 45.10
CA VAL A 900 75.74 -5.77 44.92
C VAL A 900 76.64 -5.61 46.14
N LYS A 901 77.47 -6.63 46.44
CA LYS A 901 78.34 -6.62 47.63
C LYS A 901 79.26 -5.40 47.60
N THR A 902 79.39 -4.69 48.72
CA THR A 902 80.23 -3.49 48.84
C THR A 902 81.66 -3.79 48.41
N GLY A 903 82.24 -2.92 47.56
CA GLY A 903 83.56 -3.15 46.96
C GLY A 903 83.56 -4.01 45.69
N SER A 904 82.39 -4.20 45.07
CA SER A 904 82.24 -4.81 43.74
C SER A 904 82.08 -3.77 42.65
N SER A 905 82.43 -4.15 41.43
CA SER A 905 82.14 -3.38 40.21
C SER A 905 81.50 -4.28 39.15
N THR A 906 80.70 -3.66 38.29
CA THR A 906 79.89 -4.33 37.28
C THR A 906 80.32 -3.92 35.87
N LEU A 907 80.60 -4.91 35.04
CA LEU A 907 80.69 -4.77 33.59
C LEU A 907 79.30 -5.00 32.99
N THR A 908 78.79 -4.01 32.26
CA THR A 908 77.45 -4.04 31.63
C THR A 908 77.60 -3.99 30.13
N PHE A 909 76.90 -4.89 29.42
CA PHE A 909 76.83 -4.92 27.97
C PHE A 909 75.48 -4.37 27.55
N ALA A 910 75.43 -3.14 27.03
CA ALA A 910 74.18 -2.44 26.71
C ALA A 910 74.18 -1.87 25.30
N THR A 911 73.01 -1.65 24.73
CA THR A 911 72.82 -0.93 23.45
C THR A 911 72.70 0.57 23.69
N GLU A 912 72.76 1.38 22.63
CA GLU A 912 72.56 2.85 22.70
C GLU A 912 71.22 3.23 23.33
N SER A 913 70.17 2.44 23.12
CA SER A 913 68.84 2.64 23.71
C SER A 913 68.72 2.18 25.18
N GLY A 914 69.82 1.73 25.78
CA GLY A 914 69.90 1.32 27.18
C GLY A 914 69.45 -0.12 27.46
N TRP A 915 69.10 -0.92 26.45
CA TRP A 915 68.81 -2.36 26.62
C TRP A 915 70.08 -3.13 26.97
N ILE A 916 70.03 -3.94 28.02
CA ILE A 916 71.15 -4.66 28.62
C ILE A 916 71.11 -6.13 28.19
N SER A 917 72.13 -6.52 27.42
CA SER A 917 72.30 -7.91 26.96
C SER A 917 72.80 -8.84 28.05
N ALA A 918 73.74 -8.36 28.87
CA ALA A 918 74.33 -9.12 29.96
C ALA A 918 75.02 -8.19 30.96
N THR A 919 75.24 -8.71 32.17
CA THR A 919 76.03 -8.03 33.22
C THR A 919 76.94 -9.04 33.90
N VAL A 920 78.16 -8.64 34.21
CA VAL A 920 79.10 -9.40 35.04
C VAL A 920 79.49 -8.55 36.24
N THR A 921 79.14 -9.01 37.44
CA THR A 921 79.48 -8.34 38.70
C THR A 921 80.46 -9.20 39.47
N ARG A 922 81.59 -8.60 39.87
CA ARG A 922 82.62 -9.25 40.70
C ARG A 922 83.16 -8.26 41.72
N THR A 923 83.68 -8.79 42.84
CA THR A 923 84.46 -7.99 43.80
C THR A 923 85.75 -7.49 43.14
N THR A 924 86.31 -6.39 43.64
CA THR A 924 87.61 -5.88 43.18
C THR A 924 88.73 -6.92 43.23
N ALA A 925 88.71 -7.83 44.20
CA ALA A 925 89.66 -8.96 44.29
C ALA A 925 89.49 -9.99 43.16
N GLU A 926 88.25 -10.32 42.79
CA GLU A 926 87.96 -11.22 41.68
C GLU A 926 88.29 -10.58 40.32
N TRP A 927 88.08 -9.27 40.17
CA TRP A 927 88.54 -8.53 38.98
C TRP A 927 90.07 -8.45 38.89
N ALA A 928 90.78 -8.37 40.02
CA ALA A 928 92.24 -8.41 40.05
C ALA A 928 92.81 -9.74 39.54
N ALA A 929 92.06 -10.84 39.71
CA ALA A 929 92.41 -12.17 39.21
C ALA A 929 91.92 -12.46 37.77
N THR A 930 91.29 -11.50 37.10
CA THR A 930 90.77 -11.67 35.73
C THR A 930 91.80 -11.19 34.72
N ASP A 931 92.39 -12.10 33.94
CA ASP A 931 93.43 -11.78 32.96
C ASP A 931 92.89 -11.38 31.58
N SER A 932 91.67 -11.80 31.23
CA SER A 932 91.02 -11.42 29.97
C SER A 932 89.50 -11.29 30.07
N LEU A 933 88.92 -10.45 29.21
CA LEU A 933 87.47 -10.26 29.04
C LEU A 933 86.85 -11.11 27.93
N ALA A 934 87.65 -11.83 27.12
CA ALA A 934 87.16 -12.55 25.93
C ALA A 934 86.00 -13.52 26.22
N ASP A 935 86.08 -14.27 27.32
CA ASP A 935 85.05 -15.25 27.72
C ASP A 935 83.82 -14.60 28.38
N LEU A 936 83.85 -13.29 28.63
CA LEU A 936 82.77 -12.54 29.26
C LEU A 936 81.93 -11.74 28.25
N LEU A 937 82.40 -11.63 27.00
CA LEU A 937 81.71 -10.90 25.94
C LEU A 937 80.51 -11.70 25.42
N PRO A 938 79.26 -11.22 25.59
CA PRO A 938 78.09 -11.88 25.03
C PRO A 938 78.02 -11.68 23.50
N GLU A 939 77.16 -12.44 22.84
CA GLU A 939 76.80 -12.22 21.43
C GLU A 939 76.31 -10.77 21.24
N VAL A 940 76.78 -10.09 20.18
CA VAL A 940 76.38 -8.71 19.91
C VAL A 940 74.89 -8.67 19.54
N PRO A 941 74.09 -7.78 20.15
CA PRO A 941 72.64 -7.73 19.90
C PRO A 941 72.32 -7.41 18.44
N TYR A 942 71.30 -8.05 17.89
CA TYR A 942 70.80 -7.74 16.55
C TYR A 942 70.20 -6.33 16.50
N ARG A 943 70.57 -5.54 15.48
CA ARG A 943 70.00 -4.21 15.19
C ARG A 943 69.48 -4.20 13.76
N TYR A 944 68.18 -3.96 13.60
CA TYR A 944 67.56 -3.93 12.27
C TYR A 944 68.21 -2.86 11.39
N GLY A 945 68.69 -3.26 10.21
CA GLY A 945 69.38 -2.40 9.24
C GLY A 945 70.88 -2.21 9.47
N TYR A 946 71.50 -3.01 10.34
CA TYR A 946 72.94 -2.94 10.65
C TYR A 946 73.57 -4.33 10.83
N THR A 947 74.80 -4.49 10.36
CA THR A 947 75.65 -5.66 10.63
C THR A 947 76.52 -5.41 11.87
N ALA A 948 76.45 -6.30 12.86
CA ALA A 948 77.24 -6.24 14.08
C ALA A 948 78.74 -6.51 13.83
N THR A 949 79.63 -5.68 14.38
CA THR A 949 81.09 -5.79 14.19
C THR A 949 81.87 -6.16 15.46
N GLY A 950 81.23 -6.09 16.64
CA GLY A 950 81.86 -6.42 17.93
C GLY A 950 81.36 -5.53 19.06
N TRP A 951 82.06 -5.56 20.20
CA TRP A 951 81.87 -4.62 21.30
C TRP A 951 82.94 -3.53 21.27
N ASP A 952 82.59 -2.29 21.58
CA ASP A 952 83.55 -1.20 21.79
C ASP A 952 84.26 -1.43 23.13
N CYS A 953 85.37 -2.19 23.08
CA CYS A 953 86.07 -2.68 24.26
C CYS A 953 87.59 -2.45 24.13
N ASP A 954 88.10 -1.46 24.86
CA ASP A 954 89.53 -1.39 25.19
C ASP A 954 89.78 -2.19 26.47
N GLU A 955 90.07 -3.48 26.30
CA GLU A 955 90.19 -4.47 27.38
C GLU A 955 91.09 -4.00 28.53
N ARG A 956 92.20 -3.33 28.22
CA ARG A 956 93.13 -2.83 29.25
C ARG A 956 92.47 -1.76 30.11
N THR A 957 91.89 -0.73 29.48
CA THR A 957 91.23 0.38 30.16
C THR A 957 89.99 -0.09 30.93
N VAL A 958 89.24 -1.04 30.38
CA VAL A 958 88.06 -1.62 31.02
C VAL A 958 88.46 -2.39 32.28
N LEU A 959 89.47 -3.27 32.21
CA LEU A 959 89.96 -4.03 33.37
C LEU A 959 90.55 -3.11 34.45
N GLU A 960 91.30 -2.06 34.07
CA GLU A 960 91.83 -1.07 35.02
C GLU A 960 90.71 -0.38 35.81
N LYS A 961 89.64 0.06 35.13
CA LYS A 961 88.46 0.65 35.78
C LYS A 961 87.74 -0.34 36.71
N LEU A 962 87.45 -1.55 36.22
CA LEU A 962 86.76 -2.58 37.02
C LEU A 962 87.55 -2.96 38.27
N ARG A 963 88.88 -3.16 38.16
CA ARG A 963 89.77 -3.47 39.29
C ARG A 963 89.83 -2.37 40.34
N SER A 964 89.64 -1.11 39.93
CA SER A 964 89.55 0.05 40.85
C SER A 964 88.17 0.21 41.51
N GLY A 965 87.21 -0.67 41.21
CA GLY A 965 85.85 -0.61 41.74
C GLY A 965 84.89 0.26 40.93
N GLN A 966 85.27 0.70 39.73
CA GLN A 966 84.39 1.48 38.84
C GLN A 966 83.57 0.57 37.93
N ASN A 967 82.27 0.85 37.81
CA ASN A 967 81.39 0.18 36.85
C ASN A 967 81.72 0.63 35.43
N VAL A 968 81.65 -0.29 34.47
CA VAL A 968 81.91 0.00 33.05
C VAL A 968 80.75 -0.51 32.20
N THR A 969 80.31 0.30 31.24
CA THR A 969 79.32 -0.10 30.23
C THR A 969 80.00 -0.13 28.87
N LEU A 970 79.86 -1.24 28.15
CA LEU A 970 80.29 -1.39 26.77
C LEU A 970 79.09 -1.27 25.85
N LEU A 971 79.29 -0.60 24.72
CA LEU A 971 78.31 -0.48 23.65
C LEU A 971 78.71 -1.38 22.47
N PRO A 972 77.74 -1.97 21.75
CA PRO A 972 78.02 -2.70 20.52
C PRO A 972 78.47 -1.75 19.41
N THR A 973 79.32 -2.25 18.52
CA THR A 973 79.73 -1.58 17.28
C THR A 973 78.97 -2.18 16.10
N TYR A 974 78.54 -1.32 15.18
CA TYR A 974 77.72 -1.68 14.03
C TYR A 974 78.23 -1.00 12.75
N THR A 975 78.01 -1.66 11.62
CA THR A 975 78.11 -1.07 10.27
C THR A 975 76.72 -1.00 9.65
N ALA A 976 76.36 0.14 9.07
CA ALA A 976 75.05 0.33 8.44
C ALA A 976 74.91 -0.55 7.18
N ASP A 977 73.75 -1.22 7.06
CA ASP A 977 73.39 -1.98 5.86
C ASP A 977 72.56 -1.10 4.91
N SER A 978 72.18 -1.62 3.73
CA SER A 978 71.40 -0.89 2.73
C SER A 978 69.89 -0.76 3.05
N ALA A 979 69.45 -1.06 4.28
CA ALA A 979 68.04 -1.04 4.65
C ALA A 979 67.60 0.38 5.09
N SER A 980 66.59 0.95 4.45
CA SER A 980 66.04 2.26 4.83
C SER A 980 65.15 2.15 6.08
N LEU A 981 65.38 3.01 7.07
CA LEU A 981 64.45 3.23 8.19
C LEU A 981 63.27 4.10 7.74
N PRO A 982 62.06 3.89 8.28
CA PRO A 982 60.90 4.72 7.96
C PRO A 982 61.11 6.16 8.46
N THR A 983 60.64 7.14 7.68
CA THR A 983 60.71 8.56 8.07
C THR A 983 59.49 8.92 8.92
N PRO A 984 59.64 9.61 10.06
CA PRO A 984 58.52 10.01 10.90
C PRO A 984 57.61 11.03 10.22
N SER A 985 56.30 10.85 10.37
CA SER A 985 55.32 11.88 10.06
C SER A 985 55.43 13.02 11.09
N PRO A 986 55.41 14.30 10.68
CA PRO A 986 55.44 15.41 11.64
C PRO A 986 54.20 15.39 12.54
N ALA A 987 54.38 15.78 13.80
CA ALA A 987 53.28 15.87 14.76
C ALA A 987 52.17 16.82 14.28
N LYS A 988 50.92 16.54 14.65
CA LYS A 988 49.74 17.30 14.19
C LYS A 988 48.91 17.76 15.38
N ASP A 989 48.51 19.03 15.39
CA ASP A 989 47.63 19.63 16.41
C ASP A 989 48.10 19.42 17.86
N GLY A 990 49.43 19.37 18.08
CA GLY A 990 50.01 19.17 19.41
C GLY A 990 49.96 17.73 19.94
N VAL A 991 49.61 16.77 19.08
CA VAL A 991 49.49 15.34 19.40
C VAL A 991 50.62 14.56 18.71
N PRO A 992 51.28 13.59 19.38
CA PRO A 992 52.25 12.72 18.73
C PRO A 992 51.64 11.96 17.56
N VAL A 993 52.43 11.69 16.53
CA VAL A 993 52.01 10.83 15.41
C VAL A 993 52.91 9.60 15.38
N LEU A 994 52.29 8.41 15.35
CA LEU A 994 52.98 7.12 15.45
C LEU A 994 52.61 6.24 14.26
N ASP A 995 53.61 5.76 13.53
CA ASP A 995 53.46 4.79 12.45
C ASP A 995 54.31 3.56 12.76
N LEU A 996 53.65 2.41 12.92
CA LEU A 996 54.28 1.13 13.20
C LEU A 996 54.42 0.31 11.92
N TYR A 997 55.64 -0.18 11.70
CA TYR A 997 56.02 -1.05 10.58
C TYR A 997 56.52 -2.39 11.12
N TYR A 998 56.35 -3.44 10.33
CA TYR A 998 56.84 -4.78 10.65
C TYR A 998 57.68 -5.32 9.50
N LYS A 999 58.80 -5.97 9.83
CA LYS A 999 59.59 -6.73 8.87
C LYS A 999 60.19 -7.98 9.50
N LEU A 1000 60.13 -9.08 8.77
CA LEU A 1000 60.77 -10.34 9.14
C LEU A 1000 62.14 -10.45 8.47
N ASP A 1001 63.19 -10.68 9.27
CA ASP A 1001 64.49 -11.17 8.80
C ASP A 1001 64.50 -12.69 8.90
N GLU A 1002 64.21 -13.35 7.78
CA GLU A 1002 64.14 -14.81 7.70
C GLU A 1002 65.49 -15.49 7.97
N LYS A 1003 66.61 -14.84 7.61
CA LYS A 1003 67.96 -15.40 7.77
C LYS A 1003 68.32 -15.55 9.24
N ASN A 1004 67.98 -14.55 10.04
CA ASN A 1004 68.28 -14.53 11.47
C ASN A 1004 67.08 -14.98 12.34
N ASN A 1005 65.92 -15.25 11.71
CA ASN A 1005 64.65 -15.56 12.35
C ASN A 1005 64.24 -14.51 13.41
N VAL A 1006 64.25 -13.24 13.00
CA VAL A 1006 63.93 -12.08 13.85
C VAL A 1006 62.83 -11.24 13.23
N GLY A 1007 61.71 -11.10 13.93
CA GLY A 1007 60.67 -10.13 13.61
C GLY A 1007 61.03 -8.77 14.20
N SER A 1008 61.08 -7.73 13.38
CA SER A 1008 61.42 -6.36 13.77
C SER A 1008 60.18 -5.48 13.68
N PHE A 1009 59.77 -4.90 14.80
CA PHE A 1009 58.73 -3.87 14.86
C PHE A 1009 59.42 -2.50 14.96
N VAL A 1010 59.21 -1.68 13.94
CA VAL A 1010 59.87 -0.38 13.78
C VAL A 1010 58.81 0.70 13.86
N MET A 1011 58.82 1.49 14.92
CA MET A 1011 57.89 2.61 15.10
C MET A 1011 58.59 3.92 14.74
N ALA A 1012 58.06 4.63 13.76
CA ALA A 1012 58.43 6.01 13.49
C ALA A 1012 57.54 6.95 14.31
N ALA A 1013 58.14 7.90 15.01
CA ALA A 1013 57.42 8.79 15.93
C ALA A 1013 57.74 10.26 15.64
N GLY A 1014 56.68 11.04 15.39
CA GLY A 1014 56.72 12.49 15.29
C GLY A 1014 56.34 13.15 16.60
N TRP A 1015 57.23 13.98 17.12
CA TRP A 1015 57.10 14.61 18.44
C TRP A 1015 56.77 16.10 18.35
N PRO A 1016 55.81 16.60 19.15
CA PRO A 1016 55.70 18.04 19.44
C PRO A 1016 56.81 18.51 20.39
N ASP A 1017 57.24 19.75 20.26
CA ASP A 1017 58.38 20.33 21.01
C ASP A 1017 58.17 20.48 22.54
N TYR A 1018 56.96 20.19 23.06
CA TYR A 1018 56.52 20.62 24.40
C TYR A 1018 55.78 19.55 25.23
N LEU A 1019 55.89 18.26 24.91
CA LEU A 1019 55.18 17.21 25.66
C LEU A 1019 55.99 16.63 26.82
N ASP A 1020 55.30 16.42 27.95
CA ASP A 1020 55.78 15.61 29.07
C ASP A 1020 55.44 14.13 28.83
N ILE A 1021 56.42 13.37 28.33
CA ILE A 1021 56.27 11.96 27.98
C ILE A 1021 56.51 11.08 29.20
N GLN A 1022 55.51 10.26 29.55
CA GLN A 1022 55.56 9.32 30.67
C GLN A 1022 56.05 7.93 30.25
N SER A 1023 55.69 7.48 29.05
CA SER A 1023 56.23 6.24 28.47
C SER A 1023 56.01 6.18 26.97
N VAL A 1024 56.90 5.47 26.28
CA VAL A 1024 56.82 5.22 24.83
C VAL A 1024 57.28 3.79 24.56
N GLY A 1025 56.57 3.08 23.69
CA GLY A 1025 56.83 1.66 23.46
C GLY A 1025 55.97 1.02 22.39
N VAL A 1026 56.08 -0.30 22.30
CA VAL A 1026 55.23 -1.15 21.48
C VAL A 1026 54.55 -2.15 22.41
N ALA A 1027 53.23 -2.17 22.37
CA ALA A 1027 52.41 -3.16 23.06
C ALA A 1027 52.22 -4.39 22.16
N PHE A 1028 52.15 -5.56 22.80
CA PHE A 1028 51.99 -6.85 22.17
C PHE A 1028 50.93 -7.67 22.90
N TYR A 1029 50.09 -8.33 22.13
CA TYR A 1029 49.24 -9.42 22.59
C TYR A 1029 49.36 -10.59 21.62
N TYR A 1030 49.51 -11.79 22.16
CA TYR A 1030 49.52 -12.99 21.35
C TYR A 1030 48.90 -14.16 22.09
N LYS A 1031 48.31 -15.07 21.32
CA LYS A 1031 47.68 -16.30 21.78
C LYS A 1031 47.74 -17.36 20.69
N ASP A 1032 47.54 -18.62 21.06
CA ASP A 1032 47.54 -19.73 20.11
C ASP A 1032 46.57 -19.38 18.97
N ALA A 1033 46.94 -19.66 17.72
CA ALA A 1033 46.20 -19.20 16.54
C ALA A 1033 44.72 -19.66 16.53
N ALA A 1034 44.39 -20.76 17.19
CA ALA A 1034 43.03 -21.26 17.34
C ALA A 1034 42.15 -20.39 18.28
N ASP A 1035 42.76 -19.64 19.20
CA ASP A 1035 42.06 -18.98 20.31
C ASP A 1035 42.02 -17.45 20.19
N PHE A 1036 42.57 -16.89 19.11
CA PHE A 1036 42.71 -15.45 18.95
C PHE A 1036 42.75 -15.04 17.48
N ASP A 1037 41.69 -14.38 17.02
CA ASP A 1037 41.68 -13.66 15.74
C ASP A 1037 42.07 -12.19 15.98
N PRO A 1038 43.23 -11.73 15.49
CA PRO A 1038 43.67 -10.36 15.70
C PRO A 1038 42.91 -9.36 14.81
N THR A 1039 42.14 -9.79 13.80
CA THR A 1039 41.40 -8.91 12.87
C THR A 1039 40.17 -8.27 13.52
N ASP A 1040 39.52 -8.96 14.45
CA ASP A 1040 38.36 -8.47 15.24
C ASP A 1040 38.78 -7.91 16.62
N PHE A 1041 40.07 -7.64 16.82
CA PHE A 1041 40.61 -7.25 18.11
C PHE A 1041 41.35 -5.91 18.05
N THR A 1042 41.01 -5.01 18.97
CA THR A 1042 41.76 -3.75 19.14
C THR A 1042 42.69 -3.85 20.35
N LEU A 1043 44.00 -3.72 20.10
CA LEU A 1043 45.05 -3.73 21.11
C LEU A 1043 45.09 -2.38 21.84
N LEU A 1044 44.84 -2.41 23.15
CA LEU A 1044 44.92 -1.29 24.09
C LEU A 1044 45.77 -1.66 25.31
N LEU A 1045 46.42 -0.69 25.95
CA LEU A 1045 47.25 -0.97 27.13
C LEU A 1045 46.39 -1.42 28.33
N ASN A 1046 46.67 -2.61 28.84
CA ASN A 1046 46.10 -3.16 30.08
C ASN A 1046 46.99 -4.29 30.65
N ASN A 1047 46.58 -4.90 31.74
CA ASN A 1047 47.29 -6.00 32.41
C ASN A 1047 47.48 -7.29 31.59
N LYS A 1048 46.86 -7.44 30.42
CA LYS A 1048 47.05 -8.62 29.55
C LYS A 1048 48.14 -8.44 28.51
N MET A 1049 48.61 -7.21 28.28
CA MET A 1049 49.56 -6.92 27.21
C MET A 1049 50.99 -7.00 27.71
N LEU A 1050 51.89 -7.48 26.86
CA LEU A 1050 53.31 -7.21 27.04
C LEU A 1050 53.61 -5.85 26.43
N ALA A 1051 54.38 -5.01 27.11
CA ALA A 1051 54.73 -3.69 26.58
C ALA A 1051 56.23 -3.52 26.64
N SER A 1052 56.83 -3.15 25.50
CA SER A 1052 58.17 -2.59 25.52
C SER A 1052 58.13 -1.19 26.14
N ASN A 1053 59.24 -0.71 26.68
CA ASN A 1053 59.36 0.65 27.17
C ASN A 1053 60.74 1.22 26.82
N PHE A 1054 60.76 2.34 26.08
CA PHE A 1054 61.97 3.03 25.61
C PHE A 1054 62.31 4.23 26.49
N ASN A 1055 63.52 4.78 26.30
CA ASN A 1055 64.00 5.85 27.16
C ASN A 1055 63.21 7.12 26.83
N THR A 1056 62.80 7.86 27.86
CA THR A 1056 62.10 9.13 27.73
C THR A 1056 63.00 10.33 27.99
N ASP A 1057 64.23 10.13 28.46
CA ASP A 1057 65.23 11.21 28.66
C ASP A 1057 65.69 11.84 27.34
N SER A 1058 65.66 11.06 26.26
CA SER A 1058 65.95 11.51 24.89
C SER A 1058 64.98 10.85 23.92
N LEU A 1059 64.14 11.66 23.27
CA LEU A 1059 63.18 11.16 22.28
C LEU A 1059 63.90 10.86 20.97
N GLU A 1060 63.58 9.71 20.38
CA GLU A 1060 64.13 9.22 19.12
C GLU A 1060 63.09 9.35 18.01
N GLU A 1061 63.53 9.52 16.78
CA GLU A 1061 62.65 9.51 15.61
C GLU A 1061 62.19 8.08 15.25
N THR A 1062 62.94 7.05 15.66
CA THR A 1062 62.64 5.65 15.33
C THR A 1062 62.94 4.73 16.50
N TYR A 1063 61.97 3.91 16.87
CA TYR A 1063 62.08 2.91 17.94
C TYR A 1063 61.97 1.50 17.37
N VAL A 1064 62.83 0.58 17.82
CA VAL A 1064 62.88 -0.79 17.28
C VAL A 1064 62.74 -1.82 18.38
N VAL A 1065 61.79 -2.75 18.23
CA VAL A 1065 61.68 -3.97 19.04
C VAL A 1065 61.97 -5.19 18.17
N ASN A 1066 62.97 -5.97 18.57
CA ASN A 1066 63.35 -7.20 17.87
C ASN A 1066 62.86 -8.42 18.67
N ILE A 1067 62.12 -9.31 18.02
CA ILE A 1067 61.64 -10.57 18.60
C ILE A 1067 62.30 -11.74 17.88
N LYS A 1068 63.22 -12.42 18.57
CA LYS A 1068 63.85 -13.65 18.06
C LYS A 1068 62.83 -14.81 18.11
N LYS A 1069 62.81 -15.65 17.06
CA LYS A 1069 61.96 -16.86 16.96
C LYS A 1069 60.45 -16.56 17.08
N LEU A 1070 59.97 -15.57 16.34
CA LEU A 1070 58.54 -15.27 16.26
C LEU A 1070 57.81 -16.50 15.65
N SER A 1071 57.09 -17.25 16.49
CA SER A 1071 56.53 -18.56 16.14
C SER A 1071 55.28 -18.43 15.25
N ASN A 1072 55.14 -19.33 14.27
CA ASN A 1072 53.96 -19.46 13.41
C ASN A 1072 52.76 -20.14 14.11
N ARG A 1073 52.89 -20.52 15.39
CA ARG A 1073 51.80 -21.12 16.18
C ARG A 1073 50.83 -20.09 16.77
N TYR A 1074 51.26 -18.84 16.88
CA TYR A 1074 50.53 -17.79 17.59
C TYR A 1074 50.08 -16.70 16.62
N ASN A 1075 48.88 -16.18 16.84
CA ASN A 1075 48.46 -14.92 16.23
C ASN A 1075 48.92 -13.77 17.13
N TRP A 1076 49.38 -12.68 16.51
CA TRP A 1076 49.92 -11.51 17.21
C TRP A 1076 49.18 -10.24 16.81
N ALA A 1077 48.91 -9.38 17.78
CA ALA A 1077 48.57 -7.98 17.59
C ALA A 1077 49.66 -7.12 18.24
N ALA A 1078 50.21 -6.17 17.48
CA ALA A 1078 51.21 -5.23 17.95
C ALA A 1078 50.80 -3.79 17.65
N ARG A 1079 51.04 -2.87 18.59
CA ARG A 1079 50.68 -1.46 18.43
C ARG A 1079 51.64 -0.56 19.18
N GLY A 1080 52.20 0.43 18.51
CA GLY A 1080 52.98 1.49 19.12
C GLY A 1080 52.11 2.33 20.04
N TYR A 1081 52.69 2.82 21.14
CA TYR A 1081 52.00 3.69 22.08
C TYR A 1081 52.92 4.78 22.62
N VAL A 1082 52.30 5.90 23.00
CA VAL A 1082 52.90 6.97 23.79
C VAL A 1082 51.91 7.40 24.87
N ASN A 1083 52.35 7.47 26.12
CA ASN A 1083 51.63 8.09 27.21
C ASN A 1083 52.26 9.44 27.54
N TYR A 1084 51.47 10.50 27.62
CA TYR A 1084 51.94 11.86 27.88
C TYR A 1084 50.89 12.68 28.63
N TYR A 1085 51.31 13.75 29.30
CA TYR A 1085 50.37 14.72 29.88
C TYR A 1085 50.02 15.80 28.84
N ASP A 1086 48.73 16.00 28.59
CA ASP A 1086 48.28 17.12 27.78
C ASP A 1086 48.43 18.46 28.51
N GLN A 1087 48.12 19.57 27.82
CA GLN A 1087 48.22 20.93 28.38
C GLN A 1087 47.34 21.17 29.61
N ASN A 1088 46.35 20.30 29.88
CA ASN A 1088 45.49 20.38 31.05
C ASN A 1088 45.98 19.47 32.20
N GLY A 1089 47.17 18.87 32.06
CA GLY A 1089 47.72 17.95 33.04
C GLY A 1089 47.00 16.59 33.08
N LYS A 1090 46.25 16.23 32.03
CA LYS A 1090 45.58 14.93 31.96
C LYS A 1090 46.44 13.93 31.18
N LEU A 1091 46.60 12.73 31.75
CA LEU A 1091 47.31 11.64 31.10
C LEU A 1091 46.54 11.15 29.87
N GLN A 1092 47.17 11.23 28.71
CA GLN A 1092 46.65 10.77 27.42
C GLN A 1092 47.47 9.59 26.91
N THR A 1093 46.86 8.77 26.05
CA THR A 1093 47.56 7.72 25.31
C THR A 1093 47.27 7.88 23.82
N VAL A 1094 48.32 7.92 23.02
CA VAL A 1094 48.23 7.83 21.55
C VAL A 1094 48.75 6.48 21.11
N TYR A 1095 48.09 5.92 20.10
CA TYR A 1095 48.44 4.64 19.52
C TYR A 1095 48.76 4.78 18.04
N SER A 1096 49.68 3.96 17.53
CA SER A 1096 49.91 3.82 16.08
C SER A 1096 48.78 3.05 15.39
N ASN A 1097 48.91 2.82 14.09
CA ASN A 1097 48.26 1.69 13.43
C ASN A 1097 48.60 0.36 14.14
N GLN A 1098 47.67 -0.58 14.15
CA GLN A 1098 47.91 -1.93 14.67
C GLN A 1098 48.44 -2.83 13.55
N ILE A 1099 49.42 -3.67 13.88
CA ILE A 1099 49.91 -4.73 13.01
C ILE A 1099 49.39 -6.06 13.53
N ASN A 1100 48.67 -6.77 12.67
CA ASN A 1100 48.17 -8.11 12.93
C ASN A 1100 49.00 -9.12 12.13
N LEU A 1101 49.64 -10.06 12.83
CA LEU A 1101 50.34 -11.18 12.22
C LEU A 1101 49.49 -12.44 12.43
N VAL A 1102 48.98 -13.00 11.34
CA VAL A 1102 48.14 -14.20 11.34
C VAL A 1102 48.97 -15.41 10.90
N ALA A 1103 48.94 -16.47 11.69
CA ALA A 1103 49.53 -17.76 11.36
C ALA A 1103 48.86 -18.35 10.11
N ARG A 1104 49.64 -18.63 9.06
CA ARG A 1104 49.16 -19.06 7.72
C ARG A 1104 48.50 -20.45 7.64
N GLU A 1105 48.27 -21.16 8.74
CA GLU A 1105 47.48 -22.41 8.72
C GLU A 1105 45.95 -22.17 8.73
N GLN A 1106 45.51 -20.90 8.74
CA GLN A 1106 44.09 -20.48 8.81
C GLN A 1106 43.57 -19.67 7.59
N VAL A 1107 44.31 -19.57 6.47
CA VAL A 1107 43.79 -18.94 5.22
C VAL A 1107 43.44 -19.99 4.18
#